data_AF-A0AB36HUL8-F1
#
_entry.id   AF-A0AB36HUL8-F1
#
_cell.length_a   1.000
_cell.length_b   1.000
_cell.length_c   1.000
_cell.angle_alpha   90.00
_cell.angle_beta   90.00
_cell.angle_gamma   90.00
#
_symmetry.space_group_name_H-M   'P 1'
#
loop_
_entity.id
_entity.type
_entity.pdbx_description
1 polymer ?
#
loop_
_entity_poly.entity_id
_entity_poly.type
_entity_poly.pdbx_seq_one_letter_code
_entity_poly.pdbx_strand_id
1 'polypeptide(L)'
;MWFKRHFSLTFLPRTLVGLFSLLVYLHSNGAIAQEKINLLVEARFLRVAQDFLSKLQEQIDPAVGLQSGFTVKTVSSSEVEAAMAEKAWTMAIVNSQILEEPSSYPALAFAVPFLFGGMSEVIDYQESALGRSGLSSQAERGISSLVYLNAGNSYLASNVPLATPEDIKGLKVAVQPESLPEIQDTLSALGGSSIAMSWSDTMPALQMGAVDIAIVETEEPRTWSSISGSYLIENSLDSKVAVVAVNDKNWDILPFEIRASIGDAAIEATRKINDELIHSEIKFRSFIYNNMGKSLKFDSDDAAYAVDQWISKQPVNLQGGYKAINDNLRLERNYEKNSPVIPDQRGDAGHIYFATTRNDTQNIKLSYRFGDRRTNVTKCGELTFDISGTATILGEVIAGNEDCSAYLVKLLQEEKQTLLFVHGFNNRFSDATERAVMLKKLFGPETSVLMWSWPARRDALGSNYRYDKESASGVAQILFRDTLQNFSASLNGHPINILAHSMGGWHTMGALQGIPHLANEPRFKNIVMAAPDIPSDEFEFALEKLSKQAERLTLYACKSDWALEISEVWNQHDRAGTGGNNIIVGDKLESIDVDSRLLSSNHSYVFDSQIVREDFALLIGENKSASERALIAISKGDYNYWKYP
;
A
#
# COMPACT_ATOMS: atom_id res chain seq x y z
N MET A 1 -55.32 2.49 45.20
CA MET A 1 -54.52 2.41 46.44
C MET A 1 -53.06 2.30 46.01
N TRP A 2 -52.22 3.33 45.91
CA TRP A 2 -51.80 4.42 46.82
C TRP A 2 -51.09 3.99 48.12
N PHE A 3 -49.91 4.62 48.30
CA PHE A 3 -48.93 4.68 49.41
C PHE A 3 -47.81 3.62 49.52
N LYS A 4 -46.49 3.92 49.37
CA LYS A 4 -45.50 4.81 50.06
C LYS A 4 -45.04 4.31 51.46
N ARG A 5 -43.72 4.06 51.61
CA ARG A 5 -42.83 4.37 52.76
C ARG A 5 -41.40 3.84 52.46
N HIS A 6 -40.44 4.68 52.08
CA HIS A 6 -39.40 5.30 52.93
C HIS A 6 -38.56 4.34 53.79
N PHE A 7 -37.28 4.17 53.42
CA PHE A 7 -36.18 3.99 54.37
C PHE A 7 -34.91 4.71 53.87
N SER A 8 -34.20 5.31 54.82
CA SER A 8 -33.21 6.39 54.67
C SER A 8 -31.80 5.93 54.33
N LEU A 9 -31.05 6.79 53.62
CA LEU A 9 -29.59 6.80 53.63
C LEU A 9 -29.07 7.15 55.02
N THR A 10 -28.20 6.31 55.58
CA THR A 10 -27.14 6.73 56.50
C THR A 10 -25.98 5.74 56.48
N PHE A 11 -24.80 6.26 56.11
CA PHE A 11 -23.44 5.89 56.51
C PHE A 11 -22.97 4.43 56.36
N LEU A 12 -22.16 4.19 55.32
CA LEU A 12 -21.09 3.17 55.33
C LEU A 12 -19.73 3.88 55.13
N PRO A 13 -18.66 3.44 55.84
CA PRO A 13 -17.42 4.19 55.97
C PRO A 13 -16.53 4.11 54.72
N ARG A 14 -15.72 5.16 54.52
CA ARG A 14 -14.77 5.39 53.41
C ARG A 14 -13.66 4.34 53.25
N THR A 15 -13.68 3.23 53.97
CA THR A 15 -12.63 2.19 53.96
C THR A 15 -12.90 1.04 52.97
N LEU A 16 -14.06 1.01 52.30
CA LEU A 16 -14.40 -0.07 51.35
C LEU A 16 -14.20 0.28 49.85
N VAL A 17 -13.83 1.52 49.52
CA VAL A 17 -13.51 1.91 48.13
C VAL A 17 -12.03 1.64 47.78
N GLY A 18 -11.16 1.45 48.77
CA GLY A 18 -9.73 1.17 48.56
C GLY A 18 -9.39 -0.29 48.24
N LEU A 19 -10.28 -1.25 48.54
CA LEU A 19 -10.01 -2.68 48.36
C LEU A 19 -10.45 -3.23 47.00
N PHE A 20 -11.40 -2.60 46.32
CA PHE A 20 -11.76 -2.96 44.94
C PHE A 20 -10.74 -2.43 43.91
N SER A 21 -10.09 -1.30 44.21
CA SER A 21 -9.03 -0.74 43.37
C SER A 21 -7.69 -1.48 43.54
N LEU A 22 -7.46 -2.17 44.66
CA LEU A 22 -6.24 -2.96 44.88
C LEU A 22 -6.37 -4.40 44.37
N LEU A 23 -7.58 -4.98 44.35
CA LEU A 23 -7.82 -6.31 43.77
C LEU A 23 -7.88 -6.30 42.23
N VAL A 24 -8.25 -5.18 41.60
CA VAL A 24 -8.11 -5.01 40.14
C VAL A 24 -6.67 -4.66 39.74
N TYR A 25 -5.88 -4.07 40.64
CA TYR A 25 -4.44 -3.79 40.41
C TYR A 25 -3.52 -4.97 40.75
N LEU A 26 -3.99 -5.96 41.53
CA LEU A 26 -3.23 -7.16 41.88
C LEU A 26 -3.65 -8.42 41.09
N HIS A 27 -4.65 -8.33 40.21
CA HIS A 27 -4.93 -9.37 39.19
C HIS A 27 -4.27 -9.10 37.83
N SER A 28 -3.49 -8.01 37.67
CA SER A 28 -2.73 -7.74 36.44
C SER A 28 -1.28 -8.25 36.48
N ASN A 29 -0.85 -8.90 37.57
CA ASN A 29 0.46 -9.57 37.66
C ASN A 29 0.30 -11.10 37.79
N GLY A 30 -0.69 -11.67 37.10
CA GLY A 30 -0.46 -12.99 36.53
C GLY A 30 0.64 -12.81 35.51
N ALA A 31 1.87 -13.21 35.84
CA ALA A 31 2.91 -13.39 34.85
C ALA A 31 2.38 -14.42 33.85
N ILE A 32 1.73 -13.94 32.79
CA ILE A 32 1.55 -14.72 31.57
C ILE A 32 2.98 -15.02 31.17
N ALA A 33 3.37 -16.29 31.26
CA ALA A 33 4.60 -16.74 30.63
C ALA A 33 4.47 -16.37 29.14
N GLN A 34 5.10 -15.28 28.72
CA GLN A 34 5.16 -14.93 27.30
C GLN A 34 5.97 -16.03 26.63
N GLU A 35 5.30 -16.94 25.92
CA GLU A 35 5.98 -17.93 25.09
C GLU A 35 6.86 -17.21 24.05
N LYS A 36 8.03 -17.80 23.77
CA LYS A 36 8.93 -17.31 22.71
C LYS A 36 8.22 -17.41 21.36
N ILE A 37 8.42 -16.41 20.51
CA ILE A 37 7.87 -16.44 19.15
C ILE A 37 8.71 -17.43 18.34
N ASN A 38 8.09 -18.53 17.90
CA ASN A 38 8.75 -19.51 17.05
C ASN A 38 8.85 -18.92 15.64
N LEU A 39 10.07 -18.63 15.21
CA LEU A 39 10.37 -18.07 13.89
C LEU A 39 11.00 -19.15 13.01
N LEU A 40 10.31 -19.52 11.94
CA LEU A 40 10.88 -20.33 10.88
C LEU A 40 11.65 -19.42 9.91
N VAL A 41 12.86 -19.79 9.52
CA VAL A 41 13.64 -19.02 8.53
C VAL A 41 14.17 -19.96 7.46
N GLU A 42 13.87 -19.67 6.21
CA GLU A 42 14.51 -20.35 5.09
C GLU A 42 15.98 -19.92 5.02
N ALA A 43 16.89 -20.90 4.90
CA ALA A 43 18.33 -20.70 5.02
C ALA A 43 18.87 -19.62 4.07
N ARG A 44 18.33 -19.50 2.86
CA ARG A 44 18.74 -18.50 1.88
C ARG A 44 18.47 -17.06 2.33
N PHE A 45 17.41 -16.84 3.11
CA PHE A 45 17.06 -15.53 3.65
C PHE A 45 17.66 -15.29 5.03
N LEU A 46 18.53 -16.18 5.54
CA LEU A 46 19.06 -16.09 6.89
C LEU A 46 19.77 -14.76 7.16
N ARG A 47 20.54 -14.26 6.18
CA ARG A 47 21.26 -12.99 6.33
C ARG A 47 20.31 -11.80 6.44
N VAL A 48 19.35 -11.68 5.53
CA VAL A 48 18.37 -10.58 5.58
C VAL A 48 17.43 -10.73 6.78
N ALA A 49 17.11 -11.96 7.19
CA ALA A 49 16.33 -12.24 8.39
C ALA A 49 17.05 -11.76 9.66
N GLN A 50 18.37 -11.98 9.77
CA GLN A 50 19.15 -11.48 10.91
C GLN A 50 19.15 -9.94 10.97
N ASP A 51 19.32 -9.28 9.84
CA ASP A 51 19.28 -7.82 9.76
C ASP A 51 17.89 -7.27 10.08
N PHE A 52 16.84 -7.91 9.53
CA PHE A 52 15.45 -7.62 9.85
C PHE A 52 15.16 -7.76 11.35
N LEU A 53 15.57 -8.85 11.98
CA LEU A 53 15.33 -9.06 13.41
C LEU A 53 16.07 -8.04 14.28
N SER A 54 17.29 -7.65 13.91
CA SER A 54 18.03 -6.59 14.58
C SER A 54 17.28 -5.27 14.51
N LYS A 55 16.88 -4.85 13.30
CA LYS A 55 16.15 -3.60 13.06
C LYS A 55 14.76 -3.61 13.70
N LEU A 56 14.05 -4.73 13.63
CA LEU A 56 12.77 -4.97 14.29
C LEU A 56 12.88 -4.71 15.79
N GLN A 57 13.92 -5.27 16.42
CA GLN A 57 14.15 -5.14 17.85
C GLN A 57 14.49 -3.71 18.28
N GLU A 58 15.11 -2.90 17.41
CA GLU A 58 15.29 -1.46 17.63
C GLU A 58 13.97 -0.66 17.56
N GLN A 59 12.98 -1.14 16.82
CA GLN A 59 11.71 -0.43 16.60
C GLN A 59 10.62 -0.81 17.60
N ILE A 60 10.72 -1.98 18.23
CA ILE A 60 9.75 -2.43 19.23
C ILE A 60 9.78 -1.50 20.45
N ASP A 61 8.60 -1.05 20.88
CA ASP A 61 8.46 -0.21 22.08
C ASP A 61 9.05 -0.94 23.32
N PRO A 62 10.05 -0.36 24.01
CA PRO A 62 10.62 -0.92 25.22
C PRO A 62 9.59 -1.21 26.33
N ALA A 63 8.47 -0.47 26.37
CA ALA A 63 7.38 -0.64 27.31
C ALA A 63 6.47 -1.84 26.97
N VAL A 64 6.41 -2.25 25.70
CA VAL A 64 5.69 -3.47 25.27
C VAL A 64 6.48 -4.72 25.67
N GLY A 65 7.80 -4.58 25.86
CA GLY A 65 8.64 -5.59 26.52
C GLY A 65 8.46 -6.96 25.87
N LEU A 66 8.94 -7.13 24.63
CA LEU A 66 9.18 -8.45 24.06
C LEU A 66 10.32 -9.13 24.84
N GLN A 67 10.03 -9.56 26.07
CA GLN A 67 11.00 -10.27 26.92
C GLN A 67 11.27 -11.68 26.38
N SER A 68 10.37 -12.22 25.55
CA SER A 68 10.38 -13.59 25.08
C SER A 68 11.34 -13.85 23.90
N GLY A 69 11.69 -12.84 23.10
CA GLY A 69 12.60 -13.00 21.95
C GLY A 69 12.10 -14.01 20.90
N PHE A 70 12.90 -14.21 19.86
CA PHE A 70 12.60 -15.17 18.79
C PHE A 70 13.34 -16.49 19.03
N THR A 71 12.65 -17.61 18.83
CA THR A 71 13.28 -18.93 18.71
C THR A 71 13.36 -19.26 17.23
N VAL A 72 14.57 -19.13 16.67
CA VAL A 72 14.79 -19.28 15.22
C VAL A 72 15.07 -20.74 14.88
N LYS A 73 14.24 -21.34 14.01
CA LYS A 73 14.46 -22.63 13.35
C LYS A 73 14.80 -22.34 11.88
N THR A 74 16.03 -22.62 11.48
CA THR A 74 16.43 -22.52 10.07
C THR A 74 16.15 -23.82 9.34
N VAL A 75 15.60 -23.74 8.12
CA VAL A 75 15.31 -24.89 7.24
C VAL A 75 15.86 -24.66 5.84
N SER A 76 16.24 -25.72 5.13
CA SER A 76 16.61 -25.62 3.72
C SER A 76 15.39 -25.37 2.82
N SER A 77 15.60 -24.85 1.60
CA SER A 77 14.50 -24.57 0.67
C SER A 77 13.65 -25.81 0.36
N SER A 78 14.25 -27.01 0.29
CA SER A 78 13.52 -28.27 0.09
C SER A 78 12.71 -28.74 1.31
N GLU A 79 12.90 -28.13 2.48
CA GLU A 79 12.20 -28.47 3.73
C GLU A 79 11.12 -27.45 4.10
N VAL A 80 11.06 -26.30 3.42
CA VAL A 80 10.13 -25.20 3.73
C VAL A 80 8.68 -25.68 3.71
N GLU A 81 8.26 -26.39 2.66
CA GLU A 81 6.86 -26.84 2.52
C GLU A 81 6.46 -27.75 3.70
N ALA A 82 7.30 -28.74 4.02
CA ALA A 82 7.07 -29.64 5.15
C ALA A 82 7.04 -28.89 6.49
N ALA A 83 7.97 -27.96 6.71
CA ALA A 83 8.03 -27.16 7.93
C ALA A 83 6.84 -26.20 8.07
N MET A 84 6.37 -25.62 6.97
CA MET A 84 5.17 -24.78 6.95
C MET A 84 3.92 -25.60 7.28
N ALA A 85 3.84 -26.84 6.80
CA ALA A 85 2.74 -27.78 7.08
C ALA A 85 2.67 -28.26 8.54
N GLU A 86 3.79 -28.25 9.29
CA GLU A 86 3.81 -28.57 10.73
C GLU A 86 2.98 -27.57 11.57
N LYS A 87 2.74 -26.35 11.07
CA LYS A 87 1.95 -25.27 11.71
C LYS A 87 2.35 -24.92 13.16
N ALA A 88 3.54 -25.32 13.60
CA ALA A 88 4.09 -25.04 14.93
C ALA A 88 4.81 -23.67 15.05
N TRP A 89 4.96 -22.98 13.92
CA TRP A 89 5.60 -21.67 13.81
C TRP A 89 4.60 -20.55 14.05
N THR A 90 5.05 -19.44 14.64
CA THR A 90 4.25 -18.22 14.82
C THR A 90 4.50 -17.26 13.68
N MET A 91 5.77 -17.10 13.32
CA MET A 91 6.24 -16.29 12.20
C MET A 91 7.14 -17.12 11.29
N ALA A 92 7.21 -16.77 10.01
CA ALA A 92 8.13 -17.36 9.06
C ALA A 92 8.74 -16.30 8.15
N ILE A 93 10.04 -16.41 7.84
CA ILE A 93 10.71 -15.66 6.78
C ILE A 93 11.10 -16.68 5.72
N VAL A 94 10.32 -16.71 4.66
CA VAL A 94 10.38 -17.71 3.59
C VAL A 94 10.17 -17.01 2.26
N ASN A 95 10.55 -17.65 1.15
CA ASN A 95 10.33 -17.13 -0.18
C ASN A 95 8.88 -16.62 -0.35
N SER A 96 8.70 -15.45 -0.95
CA SER A 96 7.39 -14.86 -1.26
C SER A 96 6.48 -15.80 -2.07
N GLN A 97 7.08 -16.79 -2.73
CA GLN A 97 6.43 -17.88 -3.44
C GLN A 97 6.15 -19.09 -2.54
N ILE A 98 5.80 -18.88 -1.26
CA ILE A 98 5.61 -19.91 -0.22
C ILE A 98 4.88 -21.14 -0.75
N LEU A 99 3.84 -20.90 -1.56
CA LEU A 99 3.04 -21.90 -2.24
C LEU A 99 2.79 -21.42 -3.68
N GLU A 100 3.30 -22.19 -4.64
CA GLU A 100 3.12 -21.97 -6.08
C GLU A 100 1.69 -22.31 -6.51
N GLU A 101 0.75 -21.41 -6.23
CA GLU A 101 -0.66 -21.58 -6.56
C GLU A 101 -1.30 -20.32 -7.16
N PRO A 102 -2.44 -20.46 -7.86
CA PRO A 102 -3.07 -19.34 -8.53
C PRO A 102 -3.41 -18.13 -7.64
N SER A 103 -3.67 -18.32 -6.34
CA SER A 103 -3.93 -17.18 -5.45
C SER A 103 -2.67 -16.33 -5.17
N SER A 104 -1.47 -16.88 -5.37
CA SER A 104 -0.17 -16.23 -5.09
C SER A 104 0.35 -15.34 -6.22
N TYR A 105 -0.36 -15.20 -7.34
CA TYR A 105 0.15 -14.51 -8.54
C TYR A 105 0.84 -13.16 -8.27
N PRO A 106 0.32 -12.27 -7.40
CA PRO A 106 1.00 -11.01 -7.16
C PRO A 106 2.39 -11.17 -6.53
N ALA A 107 2.60 -12.17 -5.69
CA ALA A 107 3.91 -12.50 -5.12
C ALA A 107 4.79 -13.31 -6.09
N LEU A 108 4.20 -13.97 -7.09
CA LEU A 108 4.96 -14.73 -8.11
C LEU A 108 5.70 -13.81 -9.10
N ALA A 109 5.30 -12.53 -9.22
CA ALA A 109 5.94 -11.56 -10.11
C ALA A 109 7.46 -11.42 -9.86
N PHE A 110 7.94 -11.63 -8.63
CA PHE A 110 9.34 -11.43 -8.27
C PHE A 110 10.33 -12.41 -8.92
N ALA A 111 9.87 -13.59 -9.38
CA ALA A 111 10.72 -14.52 -10.12
C ALA A 111 10.59 -14.41 -11.64
N VAL A 112 9.74 -13.52 -12.15
CA VAL A 112 9.54 -13.37 -13.60
C VAL A 112 10.80 -12.73 -14.19
N PRO A 113 11.44 -13.36 -15.18
CA PRO A 113 12.75 -12.91 -15.63
C PRO A 113 12.70 -11.61 -16.40
N PHE A 114 13.64 -10.71 -16.11
CA PHE A 114 13.76 -9.38 -16.74
C PHE A 114 12.54 -8.49 -16.56
N LEU A 115 11.65 -8.83 -15.62
CA LEU A 115 10.42 -8.08 -15.38
C LEU A 115 10.73 -6.68 -14.86
N PHE A 116 11.63 -6.60 -13.88
CA PHE A 116 12.03 -5.37 -13.21
C PHE A 116 13.38 -4.88 -13.72
N GLY A 117 13.53 -3.55 -13.76
CA GLY A 117 14.77 -2.87 -14.06
C GLY A 117 15.73 -2.81 -12.86
N GLY A 118 15.25 -3.06 -11.64
CA GLY A 118 16.04 -2.99 -10.40
C GLY A 118 15.17 -2.94 -9.14
N MET A 119 15.80 -2.84 -7.97
CA MET A 119 15.11 -2.94 -6.67
C MET A 119 14.10 -1.82 -6.45
N SER A 120 14.32 -0.63 -7.01
CA SER A 120 13.34 0.46 -6.94
C SER A 120 11.99 0.03 -7.55
N GLU A 121 12.01 -0.54 -8.76
CA GLU A 121 10.78 -1.00 -9.43
C GLU A 121 10.12 -2.17 -8.68
N VAL A 122 10.92 -3.04 -8.04
CA VAL A 122 10.41 -4.11 -7.17
C VAL A 122 9.67 -3.53 -5.97
N ILE A 123 10.23 -2.52 -5.32
CA ILE A 123 9.63 -1.86 -4.17
C ILE A 123 8.37 -1.09 -4.58
N ASP A 124 8.43 -0.36 -5.70
CA ASP A 124 7.27 0.35 -6.26
C ASP A 124 6.12 -0.65 -6.54
N TYR A 125 6.44 -1.81 -7.12
CA TYR A 125 5.48 -2.88 -7.30
C TYR A 125 4.95 -3.43 -5.97
N GLN A 126 5.80 -3.68 -4.97
CA GLN A 126 5.38 -4.13 -3.64
C GLN A 126 4.47 -3.13 -2.93
N GLU A 127 4.62 -1.83 -3.22
CA GLU A 127 3.80 -0.76 -2.68
C GLU A 127 2.50 -0.55 -3.46
N SER A 128 2.44 -0.97 -4.73
CA SER A 128 1.21 -1.08 -5.51
C SER A 128 0.21 -2.00 -4.83
N ALA A 129 -1.10 -1.81 -5.02
CA ALA A 129 -2.05 -2.69 -4.36
C ALA A 129 -2.08 -4.11 -4.95
N LEU A 130 -1.65 -4.34 -6.20
CA LEU A 130 -1.41 -5.69 -6.71
C LEU A 130 -0.30 -6.35 -5.90
N GLY A 131 0.88 -5.73 -5.82
CA GLY A 131 1.97 -6.25 -4.99
C GLY A 131 1.55 -6.47 -3.55
N ARG A 132 0.87 -5.51 -2.90
CA ARG A 132 0.37 -5.67 -1.52
C ARG A 132 -0.65 -6.81 -1.36
N SER A 133 -1.51 -7.05 -2.35
CA SER A 133 -2.48 -8.16 -2.29
C SER A 133 -1.80 -9.52 -2.17
N GLY A 134 -0.55 -9.66 -2.64
CA GLY A 134 0.24 -10.86 -2.46
C GLY A 134 0.52 -11.19 -0.99
N LEU A 135 0.50 -10.21 -0.07
CA LEU A 135 0.66 -10.46 1.38
C LEU A 135 -0.53 -11.21 2.00
N SER A 136 -1.69 -11.15 1.37
CA SER A 136 -2.92 -11.84 1.81
C SER A 136 -3.27 -13.04 0.94
N SER A 137 -2.45 -13.37 -0.06
CA SER A 137 -2.71 -14.44 -1.04
C SER A 137 -2.92 -15.84 -0.45
N GLN A 138 -2.47 -16.05 0.79
CA GLN A 138 -2.55 -17.32 1.51
C GLN A 138 -3.45 -17.27 2.76
N ALA A 139 -4.24 -16.20 2.93
CA ALA A 139 -5.08 -15.99 4.10
C ALA A 139 -6.10 -17.13 4.29
N GLU A 140 -6.65 -17.69 3.21
CA GLU A 140 -7.58 -18.84 3.27
C GLU A 140 -6.95 -20.11 3.90
N ARG A 141 -5.61 -20.21 3.91
CA ARG A 141 -4.87 -21.32 4.54
C ARG A 141 -4.50 -21.05 5.99
N GLY A 142 -4.90 -19.89 6.52
CA GLY A 142 -4.50 -19.40 7.84
C GLY A 142 -3.08 -18.84 7.85
N ILE A 143 -2.61 -18.30 6.72
CA ILE A 143 -1.29 -17.69 6.56
C ILE A 143 -1.45 -16.26 6.03
N SER A 144 -1.20 -15.28 6.88
CA SER A 144 -1.12 -13.87 6.48
C SER A 144 0.34 -13.41 6.43
N SER A 145 0.66 -12.37 5.67
CA SER A 145 2.01 -11.78 5.67
C SER A 145 2.00 -10.34 6.15
N LEU A 146 2.99 -9.97 6.95
CA LEU A 146 3.16 -8.61 7.48
C LEU A 146 3.76 -7.67 6.44
N VAL A 147 4.82 -8.12 5.78
CA VAL A 147 5.65 -7.33 4.87
C VAL A 147 6.38 -8.25 3.89
N TYR A 148 6.77 -7.70 2.74
CA TYR A 148 7.85 -8.27 1.95
C TYR A 148 9.21 -7.96 2.58
N LEU A 149 10.18 -8.82 2.36
CA LEU A 149 11.55 -8.65 2.80
C LEU A 149 12.49 -8.92 1.63
N ASN A 150 13.08 -7.85 1.09
CA ASN A 150 13.93 -7.90 -0.09
C ASN A 150 15.35 -8.37 0.26
N ALA A 151 15.92 -9.24 -0.58
CA ALA A 151 17.26 -9.79 -0.44
C ALA A 151 18.12 -9.55 -1.70
N GLY A 152 17.87 -8.44 -2.40
CA GLY A 152 18.62 -8.09 -3.62
C GLY A 152 18.05 -8.70 -4.90
N ASN A 153 18.77 -8.44 -5.99
CA ASN A 153 18.45 -8.86 -7.35
C ASN A 153 19.62 -9.64 -7.94
N SER A 154 19.30 -10.52 -8.89
CA SER A 154 20.30 -11.19 -9.72
C SER A 154 20.43 -10.49 -11.08
N TYR A 155 21.63 -10.48 -11.64
CA TYR A 155 21.95 -9.90 -12.95
C TYR A 155 22.86 -10.84 -13.76
N LEU A 156 22.91 -10.60 -15.07
CA LEU A 156 23.81 -11.32 -15.97
C LEU A 156 25.04 -10.46 -16.27
N ALA A 157 26.22 -10.98 -15.91
CA ALA A 157 27.51 -10.48 -16.38
C ALA A 157 28.03 -11.39 -17.50
N SER A 158 28.47 -10.82 -18.62
CA SER A 158 28.81 -11.57 -19.83
C SER A 158 30.08 -11.07 -20.50
N ASN A 159 30.79 -11.97 -21.18
CA ASN A 159 31.87 -11.60 -22.12
C ASN A 159 31.40 -11.45 -23.57
N VAL A 160 30.19 -11.91 -23.86
CA VAL A 160 29.54 -11.70 -25.17
C VAL A 160 28.43 -10.65 -25.04
N PRO A 161 28.25 -9.77 -26.04
CA PRO A 161 27.14 -8.84 -26.04
C PRO A 161 25.81 -9.60 -26.15
N LEU A 162 24.89 -9.35 -25.23
CA LEU A 162 23.52 -9.87 -25.29
C LEU A 162 22.59 -8.69 -25.58
N ALA A 163 22.19 -8.53 -26.84
CA ALA A 163 21.28 -7.47 -27.25
C ALA A 163 19.83 -7.83 -26.94
N THR A 164 19.51 -9.12 -27.03
CA THR A 164 18.20 -9.70 -26.75
C THR A 164 18.34 -10.93 -25.85
N PRO A 165 17.31 -11.34 -25.10
CA PRO A 165 17.35 -12.57 -24.31
C PRO A 165 17.67 -13.83 -25.13
N GLU A 166 17.33 -13.86 -26.41
CA GLU A 166 17.59 -14.97 -27.33
C GLU A 166 19.08 -15.23 -27.55
N ASP A 167 19.92 -14.22 -27.34
CA ASP A 167 21.38 -14.35 -27.43
C ASP A 167 21.95 -15.28 -26.35
N ILE A 168 21.17 -15.59 -25.30
CA ILE A 168 21.54 -16.55 -24.24
C ILE A 168 21.57 -18.00 -24.77
N LYS A 169 20.89 -18.27 -25.89
CA LYS A 169 20.75 -19.63 -26.42
C LYS A 169 22.09 -20.27 -26.76
N GLY A 170 22.35 -21.42 -26.13
CA GLY A 170 23.57 -22.20 -26.32
C GLY A 170 24.78 -21.69 -25.54
N LEU A 171 24.65 -20.58 -24.81
CA LEU A 171 25.71 -20.04 -23.96
C LEU A 171 25.79 -20.81 -22.64
N LYS A 172 27.00 -20.89 -22.09
CA LYS A 172 27.28 -21.51 -20.79
C LYS A 172 27.15 -20.46 -19.69
N VAL A 173 26.27 -20.73 -18.74
CA VAL A 173 25.95 -19.82 -17.64
C VAL A 173 26.45 -20.42 -16.33
N ALA A 174 27.40 -19.75 -15.67
CA ALA A 174 27.81 -20.11 -14.32
C ALA A 174 26.75 -19.70 -13.31
N VAL A 175 26.33 -20.65 -12.47
CA VAL A 175 25.29 -20.48 -11.45
C VAL A 175 25.79 -21.03 -10.12
N GLN A 176 25.56 -20.30 -9.04
CA GLN A 176 25.89 -20.80 -7.70
C GLN A 176 24.92 -21.93 -7.31
N PRO A 177 25.38 -23.02 -6.65
CA PRO A 177 24.53 -24.16 -6.32
C PRO A 177 23.24 -23.80 -5.57
N GLU A 178 23.28 -22.78 -4.72
CA GLU A 178 22.15 -22.27 -3.94
C GLU A 178 21.08 -21.56 -4.78
N SER A 179 21.46 -20.90 -5.87
CA SER A 179 20.54 -20.17 -6.76
C SER A 179 20.07 -21.04 -7.94
N LEU A 180 20.73 -22.18 -8.17
CA LEU A 180 20.43 -23.07 -9.30
C LEU A 180 18.97 -23.54 -9.34
N PRO A 181 18.34 -24.00 -8.24
CA PRO A 181 16.96 -24.49 -8.30
C PRO A 181 15.95 -23.48 -8.88
N GLU A 182 16.16 -22.19 -8.61
CA GLU A 182 15.23 -21.12 -9.00
C GLU A 182 15.48 -20.64 -10.43
N ILE A 183 16.74 -20.60 -10.81
CA ILE A 183 17.14 -20.00 -12.09
C ILE A 183 17.23 -21.08 -13.20
N GLN A 184 17.20 -22.36 -12.85
CA GLN A 184 17.30 -23.46 -13.81
C GLN A 184 16.20 -23.41 -14.88
N ASP A 185 14.94 -23.15 -14.49
CA ASP A 185 13.83 -23.08 -15.43
C ASP A 185 13.93 -21.84 -16.32
N THR A 186 14.38 -20.72 -15.76
CA THR A 186 14.71 -19.50 -16.50
C THR A 186 15.77 -19.74 -17.57
N LEU A 187 16.90 -20.33 -17.21
CA LEU A 187 17.98 -20.59 -18.17
C LEU A 187 17.58 -21.65 -19.19
N SER A 188 16.84 -22.68 -18.79
CA SER A 188 16.33 -23.70 -19.70
C SER A 188 15.35 -23.11 -20.72
N ALA A 189 14.46 -22.21 -20.29
CA ALA A 189 13.53 -21.53 -21.16
C ALA A 189 14.22 -20.64 -22.21
N LEU A 190 15.31 -19.98 -21.82
CA LEU A 190 16.12 -19.14 -22.70
C LEU A 190 17.11 -19.95 -23.57
N GLY A 191 17.19 -21.28 -23.36
CA GLY A 191 18.09 -22.17 -24.09
C GLY A 191 19.56 -22.08 -23.66
N GLY A 192 19.84 -21.49 -22.49
CA GLY A 192 21.17 -21.45 -21.88
C GLY A 192 21.52 -22.78 -21.20
N SER A 193 22.82 -23.05 -21.04
CA SER A 193 23.34 -24.23 -20.34
C SER A 193 23.92 -23.84 -18.99
N SER A 194 23.21 -24.15 -17.90
CA SER A 194 23.67 -23.88 -16.53
C SER A 194 24.85 -24.79 -16.13
N ILE A 195 25.85 -24.22 -15.47
CA ILE A 195 26.98 -24.93 -14.90
C ILE A 195 27.12 -24.49 -13.44
N ALA A 196 26.83 -25.42 -12.53
CA ALA A 196 26.95 -25.18 -11.09
C ALA A 196 28.42 -25.00 -10.69
N MET A 197 28.77 -23.85 -10.11
CA MET A 197 30.12 -23.60 -9.60
C MET A 197 30.14 -22.55 -8.47
N SER A 198 31.17 -22.59 -7.64
CA SER A 198 31.32 -21.64 -6.54
C SER A 198 31.61 -20.22 -7.06
N TRP A 199 31.35 -19.20 -6.24
CA TRP A 199 31.73 -17.82 -6.58
C TRP A 199 33.22 -17.67 -6.90
N SER A 200 34.08 -18.32 -6.12
CA SER A 200 35.54 -18.29 -6.32
C SER A 200 36.00 -18.89 -7.65
N ASP A 201 35.22 -19.81 -8.23
CA ASP A 201 35.51 -20.42 -9.53
C ASP A 201 34.83 -19.67 -10.68
N THR A 202 33.71 -18.99 -10.41
CA THR A 202 32.88 -18.30 -11.41
C THR A 202 33.67 -17.22 -12.16
N MET A 203 34.33 -16.31 -11.43
CA MET A 203 35.04 -15.19 -12.06
C MET A 203 36.25 -15.64 -12.89
N PRO A 204 37.13 -16.53 -12.39
CA PRO A 204 38.17 -17.13 -13.22
C PRO A 204 37.62 -17.88 -14.45
N ALA A 205 36.53 -18.64 -14.30
CA ALA A 205 35.91 -19.36 -15.42
C ALA A 205 35.39 -18.40 -16.49
N LEU A 206 34.79 -17.27 -16.08
CA LEU A 206 34.32 -16.23 -16.99
C LEU A 206 35.51 -15.55 -17.68
N GLN A 207 36.57 -15.18 -16.96
CA GLN A 207 37.79 -14.58 -17.54
C GLN A 207 38.48 -15.48 -18.58
N MET A 208 38.53 -16.79 -18.31
CA MET A 208 39.14 -17.78 -19.20
C MET A 208 38.23 -18.18 -20.37
N GLY A 209 36.97 -17.72 -20.40
CA GLY A 209 35.97 -18.13 -21.40
C GLY A 209 35.52 -19.58 -21.27
N ALA A 210 35.66 -20.18 -20.08
CA ALA A 210 35.10 -21.50 -19.80
C ALA A 210 33.58 -21.45 -19.67
N VAL A 211 33.06 -20.29 -19.22
CA VAL A 211 31.66 -19.88 -19.27
C VAL A 211 31.54 -18.54 -19.98
N ASP A 212 30.38 -18.29 -20.57
CA ASP A 212 30.10 -17.08 -21.35
C ASP A 212 29.42 -16.01 -20.48
N ILE A 213 28.59 -16.46 -19.53
CA ILE A 213 27.78 -15.64 -18.63
C ILE A 213 28.00 -16.10 -17.19
N ALA A 214 28.02 -15.16 -16.25
CA ALA A 214 27.93 -15.41 -14.81
C ALA A 214 26.71 -14.68 -14.23
N ILE A 215 26.02 -15.35 -13.30
CA ILE A 215 25.01 -14.72 -12.46
C ILE A 215 25.70 -13.98 -11.33
N VAL A 216 25.34 -12.71 -11.16
CA VAL A 216 25.86 -11.84 -10.11
C VAL A 216 24.71 -11.27 -9.28
N GLU A 217 24.87 -11.25 -7.96
CA GLU A 217 23.80 -10.93 -7.04
C GLU A 217 24.16 -9.71 -6.18
N THR A 218 23.18 -8.84 -5.89
CA THR A 218 23.43 -7.58 -5.19
C THR A 218 23.42 -7.69 -3.66
N GLU A 219 23.13 -8.87 -3.10
CA GLU A 219 23.17 -9.06 -1.66
C GLU A 219 24.60 -9.16 -1.09
N GLU A 220 25.61 -9.41 -1.93
CA GLU A 220 27.00 -9.56 -1.48
C GLU A 220 27.95 -8.42 -1.95
N PRO A 221 27.89 -7.20 -1.39
CA PRO A 221 28.74 -6.08 -1.80
C PRO A 221 30.25 -6.35 -1.83
N ARG A 222 30.72 -7.30 -1.02
CA ARG A 222 32.15 -7.65 -0.91
C ARG A 222 32.67 -8.40 -2.12
N THR A 223 31.80 -9.03 -2.91
CA THR A 223 32.20 -9.83 -4.05
C THR A 223 32.29 -9.01 -5.34
N TRP A 224 31.69 -7.82 -5.38
CA TRP A 224 31.59 -7.02 -6.60
C TRP A 224 32.92 -6.61 -7.19
N SER A 225 33.92 -6.30 -6.35
CA SER A 225 35.26 -5.92 -6.81
C SER A 225 35.99 -7.02 -7.58
N SER A 226 35.52 -8.27 -7.47
CA SER A 226 36.06 -9.42 -8.21
C SER A 226 35.31 -9.72 -9.50
N ILE A 227 34.20 -9.01 -9.77
CA ILE A 227 33.41 -9.21 -10.99
C ILE A 227 34.25 -8.82 -12.20
N SER A 228 34.33 -9.74 -13.14
CA SER A 228 35.06 -9.57 -14.40
C SER A 228 34.16 -9.97 -15.54
N GLY A 229 33.94 -9.06 -16.49
CA GLY A 229 33.08 -9.26 -17.64
C GLY A 229 33.09 -8.03 -18.53
N SER A 230 32.69 -8.20 -19.78
CA SER A 230 32.65 -7.08 -20.75
C SER A 230 31.31 -6.36 -20.74
N TYR A 231 30.23 -7.04 -20.38
CA TYR A 231 28.85 -6.56 -20.42
C TYR A 231 28.08 -6.90 -19.14
N LEU A 232 27.25 -5.97 -18.68
CA LEU A 232 26.20 -6.24 -17.67
C LEU A 232 24.83 -6.01 -18.31
N ILE A 233 23.90 -6.94 -18.07
CA ILE A 233 22.49 -6.75 -18.41
C ILE A 233 21.80 -6.00 -17.28
N GLU A 234 21.20 -4.85 -17.60
CA GLU A 234 20.64 -3.93 -16.61
C GLU A 234 19.29 -4.38 -16.03
N ASN A 235 18.53 -5.17 -16.78
CA ASN A 235 17.29 -5.81 -16.31
C ASN A 235 17.67 -6.88 -15.27
N SER A 236 16.97 -6.93 -14.14
CA SER A 236 17.20 -7.99 -13.15
C SER A 236 16.73 -9.31 -13.72
N LEU A 237 17.57 -10.35 -13.61
CA LEU A 237 17.19 -11.70 -13.98
C LEU A 237 16.04 -12.20 -13.11
N ASP A 238 16.06 -11.88 -11.82
CA ASP A 238 14.98 -12.11 -10.86
C ASP A 238 15.21 -11.23 -9.62
N SER A 239 14.23 -11.22 -8.72
CA SER A 239 14.26 -10.50 -7.46
C SER A 239 14.08 -11.48 -6.29
N LYS A 240 15.06 -11.51 -5.39
CA LYS A 240 15.01 -12.37 -4.21
C LYS A 240 14.12 -11.71 -3.15
N VAL A 241 12.86 -12.12 -3.11
CA VAL A 241 11.87 -11.54 -2.19
C VAL A 241 11.33 -12.61 -1.27
N ALA A 242 11.51 -12.40 0.04
CA ALA A 242 10.83 -13.15 1.08
C ALA A 242 9.53 -12.44 1.52
N VAL A 243 8.68 -13.17 2.23
CA VAL A 243 7.62 -12.58 3.05
C VAL A 243 7.88 -12.88 4.52
N VAL A 244 7.50 -11.93 5.37
CA VAL A 244 7.39 -12.16 6.81
C VAL A 244 5.97 -12.63 7.09
N ALA A 245 5.77 -13.94 6.99
CA ALA A 245 4.48 -14.60 7.19
C ALA A 245 4.18 -14.83 8.68
N VAL A 246 2.89 -14.89 9.01
CA VAL A 246 2.35 -15.27 10.32
C VAL A 246 1.38 -16.42 10.15
N ASN A 247 1.37 -17.32 11.12
CA ASN A 247 0.35 -18.34 11.22
C ASN A 247 -0.82 -17.74 11.99
N ASP A 248 -1.96 -17.50 11.34
CA ASP A 248 -3.06 -16.70 11.89
C ASP A 248 -3.50 -17.20 13.27
N LYS A 249 -3.59 -18.53 13.43
CA LYS A 249 -3.99 -19.16 14.70
C LYS A 249 -2.97 -18.89 15.82
N ASN A 250 -1.68 -19.08 15.55
CA ASN A 250 -0.64 -18.87 16.56
C ASN A 250 -0.38 -17.38 16.80
N TRP A 251 -0.59 -16.56 15.77
CA TRP A 251 -0.49 -15.12 15.84
C TRP A 251 -1.59 -14.55 16.74
N ASP A 252 -2.85 -14.94 16.55
CA ASP A 252 -4.00 -14.42 17.30
C ASP A 252 -3.99 -14.76 18.80
N ILE A 253 -3.18 -15.75 19.22
CA ILE A 253 -2.93 -16.03 20.64
C ILE A 253 -2.14 -14.89 21.30
N LEU A 254 -1.33 -14.15 20.53
CA LEU A 254 -0.54 -13.04 21.05
C LEU A 254 -1.45 -11.86 21.44
N PRO A 255 -1.19 -11.21 22.59
CA PRO A 255 -1.83 -9.94 22.96
C PRO A 255 -1.76 -8.93 21.82
N PHE A 256 -2.84 -8.16 21.65
CA PHE A 256 -2.94 -7.17 20.59
C PHE A 256 -1.77 -6.18 20.60
N GLU A 257 -1.35 -5.73 21.78
CA GLU A 257 -0.24 -4.79 21.96
C GLU A 257 1.08 -5.34 21.40
N ILE A 258 1.30 -6.66 21.52
CA ILE A 258 2.49 -7.33 20.96
C ILE A 258 2.36 -7.42 19.44
N ARG A 259 1.20 -7.85 18.92
CA ARG A 259 0.95 -7.98 17.49
C ARG A 259 1.11 -6.64 16.75
N ALA A 260 0.52 -5.58 17.29
CA ALA A 260 0.61 -4.24 16.73
C ALA A 260 2.06 -3.72 16.74
N SER A 261 2.76 -3.90 17.87
CA SER A 261 4.17 -3.48 18.01
C SER A 261 5.08 -4.21 17.00
N ILE A 262 4.93 -5.53 16.84
CA ILE A 262 5.69 -6.31 15.86
C ILE A 262 5.34 -5.87 14.43
N GLY A 263 4.06 -5.68 14.11
CA GLY A 263 3.62 -5.26 12.77
C GLY A 263 4.18 -3.90 12.37
N ASP A 264 4.07 -2.89 13.24
CA ASP A 264 4.63 -1.55 12.99
C ASP A 264 6.16 -1.58 12.88
N ALA A 265 6.82 -2.32 13.77
CA ALA A 265 8.26 -2.49 13.75
C ALA A 265 8.74 -3.21 12.48
N ALA A 266 7.99 -4.19 11.99
CA ALA A 266 8.32 -4.93 10.77
C ALA A 266 8.29 -4.02 9.53
N ILE A 267 7.27 -3.17 9.40
CA ILE A 267 7.17 -2.18 8.31
C ILE A 267 8.38 -1.24 8.33
N GLU A 268 8.74 -0.70 9.49
CA GLU A 268 9.85 0.23 9.60
C GLU A 268 11.21 -0.45 9.37
N ALA A 269 11.38 -1.69 9.87
CA ALA A 269 12.58 -2.48 9.61
C ALA A 269 12.74 -2.76 8.11
N THR A 270 11.67 -3.18 7.42
CA THR A 270 11.67 -3.39 5.97
C THR A 270 11.99 -2.10 5.21
N ARG A 271 11.44 -0.95 5.60
CA ARG A 271 11.76 0.34 4.95
C ARG A 271 13.25 0.64 5.01
N LYS A 272 13.89 0.50 6.18
CA LYS A 272 15.33 0.71 6.33
C LYS A 272 16.15 -0.25 5.47
N ILE A 273 15.75 -1.52 5.40
CA ILE A 273 16.41 -2.52 4.55
C ILE A 273 16.28 -2.16 3.07
N ASN A 274 15.09 -1.73 2.65
CA ASN A 274 14.83 -1.28 1.28
C ASN A 274 15.70 -0.08 0.91
N ASP A 275 15.80 0.93 1.79
CA ASP A 275 16.69 2.07 1.58
C ASP A 275 18.15 1.62 1.42
N GLU A 276 18.64 0.73 2.29
CA GLU A 276 19.99 0.18 2.21
C GLU A 276 20.24 -0.58 0.90
N LEU A 277 19.27 -1.37 0.43
CA LEU A 277 19.35 -2.12 -0.81
C LEU A 277 19.35 -1.22 -2.05
N ILE A 278 18.51 -0.19 -2.09
CA ILE A 278 18.52 0.80 -3.19
C ILE A 278 19.90 1.47 -3.26
N HIS A 279 20.44 1.92 -2.12
CA HIS A 279 21.77 2.52 -2.07
C HIS A 279 22.88 1.52 -2.45
N SER A 280 22.72 0.25 -2.06
CA SER A 280 23.62 -0.84 -2.42
C SER A 280 23.63 -1.06 -3.93
N GLU A 281 22.45 -1.14 -4.57
CA GLU A 281 22.32 -1.34 -6.00
C GLU A 281 22.86 -0.16 -6.81
N ILE A 282 22.65 1.08 -6.36
CA ILE A 282 23.25 2.27 -7.00
C ILE A 282 24.78 2.17 -7.00
N LYS A 283 25.39 1.73 -5.89
CA LYS A 283 26.84 1.50 -5.80
C LYS A 283 27.30 0.37 -6.69
N PHE A 284 26.55 -0.74 -6.73
CA PHE A 284 26.82 -1.86 -7.62
C PHE A 284 26.84 -1.40 -9.08
N ARG A 285 25.78 -0.75 -9.55
CA ARG A 285 25.70 -0.24 -10.93
C ARG A 285 26.83 0.75 -11.23
N SER A 286 27.09 1.69 -10.31
CA SER A 286 28.20 2.64 -10.46
C SER A 286 29.56 1.94 -10.57
N PHE A 287 29.78 0.88 -9.79
CA PHE A 287 31.00 0.08 -9.90
C PHE A 287 31.08 -0.58 -11.29
N ILE A 288 29.99 -1.19 -11.75
CA ILE A 288 29.94 -1.87 -13.03
C ILE A 288 30.18 -0.89 -14.19
N TYR A 289 29.52 0.26 -14.22
CA TYR A 289 29.73 1.29 -15.25
C TYR A 289 31.17 1.79 -15.31
N ASN A 290 31.85 1.87 -14.17
CA ASN A 290 33.22 2.39 -14.11
C ASN A 290 34.30 1.34 -14.43
N ASN A 291 33.99 0.04 -14.33
CA ASN A 291 34.99 -1.03 -14.42
C ASN A 291 34.71 -2.05 -15.54
N MET A 292 33.48 -2.17 -16.03
CA MET A 292 33.11 -3.07 -17.13
C MET A 292 32.98 -2.31 -18.45
N GLY A 293 33.21 -3.01 -19.55
CA GLY A 293 33.33 -2.44 -20.89
C GLY A 293 32.08 -1.69 -21.39
N LYS A 294 30.87 -2.22 -21.13
CA LYS A 294 29.55 -1.63 -21.48
C LYS A 294 28.42 -2.22 -20.61
N SER A 295 27.27 -1.55 -20.50
CA SER A 295 26.00 -2.17 -20.05
C SER A 295 25.03 -2.29 -21.22
N LEU A 296 24.11 -3.25 -21.15
CA LEU A 296 23.05 -3.47 -22.13
C LEU A 296 21.72 -3.60 -21.39
N LYS A 297 20.64 -3.15 -22.02
CA LYS A 297 19.28 -3.23 -21.47
C LYS A 297 18.38 -3.84 -22.54
N PHE A 298 17.66 -4.89 -22.18
CA PHE A 298 16.62 -5.45 -23.02
C PHE A 298 15.44 -4.49 -23.05
N ASP A 299 14.87 -4.28 -24.22
CA ASP A 299 13.67 -3.49 -24.33
C ASP A 299 12.44 -4.22 -23.77
N SER A 300 11.31 -3.52 -23.71
CA SER A 300 10.06 -4.04 -23.15
C SER A 300 9.55 -5.28 -23.88
N ASP A 301 9.77 -5.37 -25.20
CA ASP A 301 9.20 -6.37 -26.08
C ASP A 301 10.09 -7.63 -26.09
N ASP A 302 11.40 -7.43 -26.06
CA ASP A 302 12.41 -8.49 -25.91
C ASP A 302 12.29 -9.16 -24.53
N ALA A 303 12.23 -8.38 -23.44
CA ALA A 303 12.03 -8.92 -22.10
C ALA A 303 10.69 -9.68 -22.00
N ALA A 304 9.64 -9.11 -22.60
CA ALA A 304 8.34 -9.73 -22.72
C ALA A 304 8.38 -11.09 -23.44
N TYR A 305 9.14 -11.21 -24.53
CA TYR A 305 9.29 -12.47 -25.25
C TYR A 305 9.99 -13.54 -24.39
N ALA A 306 11.05 -13.16 -23.67
CA ALA A 306 11.73 -14.05 -22.72
C ALA A 306 10.77 -14.59 -21.67
N VAL A 307 9.89 -13.73 -21.14
CA VAL A 307 8.86 -14.13 -20.19
C VAL A 307 7.89 -15.13 -20.81
N ASP A 308 7.46 -14.95 -22.06
CA ASP A 308 6.56 -15.92 -22.71
C ASP A 308 7.22 -17.30 -22.89
N GLN A 309 8.51 -17.35 -23.24
CA GLN A 309 9.26 -18.60 -23.30
C GLN A 309 9.35 -19.25 -21.92
N TRP A 310 9.61 -18.45 -20.89
CA TRP A 310 9.67 -18.92 -19.51
C TRP A 310 8.33 -19.46 -19.00
N ILE A 311 7.22 -18.74 -19.25
CA ILE A 311 5.85 -19.17 -18.92
C ILE A 311 5.56 -20.56 -19.50
N SER A 312 6.02 -20.84 -20.73
CA SER A 312 5.79 -22.15 -21.37
C SER A 312 6.43 -23.34 -20.62
N LYS A 313 7.40 -23.07 -19.74
CA LYS A 313 8.08 -24.07 -18.91
C LYS A 313 7.48 -24.21 -17.51
N GLN A 314 6.64 -23.26 -17.10
CA GLN A 314 6.00 -23.26 -15.79
C GLN A 314 4.85 -24.27 -15.70
N PRO A 315 4.50 -24.76 -14.49
CA PRO A 315 3.32 -25.59 -14.27
C PRO A 315 2.06 -24.98 -14.90
N VAL A 316 1.25 -25.81 -15.58
CA VAL A 316 0.09 -25.37 -16.38
C VAL A 316 -0.90 -24.53 -15.57
N ASN A 317 -1.07 -24.85 -14.29
CA ASN A 317 -1.93 -24.11 -13.36
C ASN A 317 -1.41 -22.69 -13.03
N LEU A 318 -0.14 -22.38 -13.29
CA LEU A 318 0.46 -21.06 -13.02
C LEU A 318 0.59 -20.19 -14.28
N GLN A 319 0.64 -20.81 -15.46
CA GLN A 319 0.85 -20.10 -16.73
C GLN A 319 -0.16 -18.97 -16.97
N GLY A 320 -1.43 -19.19 -16.62
CA GLY A 320 -2.49 -18.19 -16.80
C GLY A 320 -2.24 -16.90 -16.04
N GLY A 321 -1.79 -16.99 -14.78
CA GLY A 321 -1.50 -15.80 -13.98
C GLY A 321 -0.17 -15.14 -14.31
N TYR A 322 0.87 -15.90 -14.64
CA TYR A 322 2.10 -15.30 -15.16
C TYR A 322 1.85 -14.53 -16.47
N LYS A 323 0.99 -15.07 -17.33
CA LYS A 323 0.57 -14.35 -18.55
C LYS A 323 -0.19 -13.08 -18.21
N ALA A 324 -1.11 -13.11 -17.24
CA ALA A 324 -1.84 -11.93 -16.79
C ALA A 324 -0.91 -10.84 -16.22
N ILE A 325 0.10 -11.23 -15.43
CA ILE A 325 1.12 -10.31 -14.89
C ILE A 325 1.93 -9.70 -16.04
N ASN A 326 2.42 -10.53 -16.98
CA ASN A 326 3.19 -10.08 -18.13
C ASN A 326 2.37 -9.12 -19.01
N ASP A 327 1.10 -9.45 -19.28
CA ASP A 327 0.20 -8.63 -20.09
C ASP A 327 -0.14 -7.29 -19.38
N ASN A 328 -0.41 -7.31 -18.07
CA ASN A 328 -0.64 -6.07 -17.30
C ASN A 328 0.60 -5.16 -17.29
N LEU A 329 1.79 -5.70 -17.08
CA LEU A 329 3.03 -4.92 -17.06
C LEU A 329 3.45 -4.44 -18.46
N ARG A 330 3.07 -5.16 -19.52
CA ARG A 330 3.18 -4.68 -20.91
C ARG A 330 2.24 -3.50 -21.16
N LEU A 331 1.01 -3.56 -20.64
CA LEU A 331 0.03 -2.47 -20.78
C LEU A 331 0.49 -1.21 -20.04
N GLU A 332 1.04 -1.33 -18.82
CA GLU A 332 1.59 -0.19 -18.08
C GLU A 332 2.79 0.45 -18.81
N ARG A 333 3.75 -0.35 -19.26
CA ARG A 333 4.93 0.15 -19.99
C ARG A 333 4.58 0.75 -21.37
N ASN A 334 3.60 0.19 -22.06
CA ASN A 334 3.13 0.72 -23.36
C ASN A 334 2.26 1.97 -23.20
N TYR A 335 1.55 2.11 -22.08
CA TYR A 335 0.85 3.33 -21.71
C TYR A 335 1.85 4.45 -21.40
N GLU A 336 2.94 4.17 -20.68
CA GLU A 336 4.04 5.13 -20.45
C GLU A 336 4.76 5.55 -21.75
N LYS A 337 4.90 4.64 -22.73
CA LYS A 337 5.58 4.90 -24.02
C LYS A 337 4.77 5.75 -25.01
N ASN A 338 3.43 5.74 -24.93
CA ASN A 338 2.53 6.43 -25.87
C ASN A 338 1.65 7.52 -25.23
N SER A 339 1.71 7.67 -23.90
CA SER A 339 1.12 8.83 -23.25
C SER A 339 1.92 10.07 -23.64
N PRO A 340 1.28 11.22 -23.92
CA PRO A 340 1.99 12.47 -23.86
C PRO A 340 2.71 12.53 -22.52
N VAL A 341 4.02 12.78 -22.54
CA VAL A 341 4.77 13.11 -21.34
C VAL A 341 4.07 14.32 -20.74
N ILE A 342 3.24 14.09 -19.74
CA ILE A 342 2.95 15.13 -18.76
C ILE A 342 4.35 15.42 -18.19
N PRO A 343 4.88 16.64 -18.31
CA PRO A 343 6.14 16.96 -17.68
C PRO A 343 6.04 16.47 -16.25
N ASP A 344 7.03 15.70 -15.80
CA ASP A 344 7.19 15.40 -14.39
C ASP A 344 7.22 16.75 -13.64
N GLN A 345 6.05 17.20 -13.17
CA GLN A 345 5.94 18.37 -12.32
C GLN A 345 6.26 17.96 -10.88
N ARG A 346 7.28 17.10 -10.71
CA ARG A 346 8.16 17.17 -9.54
C ARG A 346 8.78 18.56 -9.37
N GLY A 347 8.69 19.45 -10.36
CA GLY A 347 9.34 20.77 -10.36
C GLY A 347 8.91 21.79 -9.32
N ASP A 348 7.70 21.75 -8.74
CA ASP A 348 7.21 22.88 -7.97
C ASP A 348 6.98 22.55 -6.48
N ALA A 349 7.67 23.30 -5.62
CA ALA A 349 7.33 23.43 -4.22
C ALA A 349 5.96 24.12 -4.09
N GLY A 350 5.21 23.80 -3.05
CA GLY A 350 3.86 24.34 -2.90
C GLY A 350 3.33 24.29 -1.48
N HIS A 351 2.04 24.62 -1.36
CA HIS A 351 1.31 24.66 -0.11
C HIS A 351 0.05 23.80 -0.21
N ILE A 352 -0.24 23.07 0.87
CA ILE A 352 -1.53 22.44 1.12
C ILE A 352 -2.00 22.80 2.52
N TYR A 353 -3.29 22.64 2.76
CA TYR A 353 -3.92 22.90 4.04
C TYR A 353 -4.33 21.58 4.68
N PHE A 354 -4.37 21.52 6.00
CA PHE A 354 -4.90 20.35 6.70
C PHE A 354 -5.88 20.74 7.79
N ALA A 355 -6.80 19.82 8.05
CA ALA A 355 -7.60 19.77 9.26
C ALA A 355 -7.58 18.34 9.80
N THR A 356 -7.42 18.18 11.10
CA THR A 356 -7.27 16.87 11.73
C THR A 356 -7.89 16.81 13.11
N THR A 357 -8.44 15.64 13.46
CA THR A 357 -8.95 15.33 14.80
C THR A 357 -8.04 14.36 15.55
N ARG A 358 -6.84 14.11 15.01
CA ARG A 358 -5.77 13.32 15.64
C ARG A 358 -5.16 14.06 16.83
N ASN A 359 -4.57 13.32 17.76
CA ASN A 359 -3.77 13.90 18.84
C ASN A 359 -2.48 14.51 18.27
N ASP A 360 -2.12 15.68 18.79
CA ASP A 360 -0.83 16.31 18.48
C ASP A 360 0.19 15.88 19.55
N THR A 361 1.22 15.16 19.13
CA THR A 361 2.31 14.67 20.01
C THR A 361 3.40 15.72 20.22
N GLN A 362 3.32 16.83 19.49
CA GLN A 362 4.33 17.86 19.36
C GLN A 362 5.67 17.40 18.75
N ASN A 363 5.70 16.22 18.12
CA ASN A 363 6.90 15.73 17.45
C ASN A 363 7.30 16.63 16.27
N ILE A 364 8.60 16.86 16.09
CA ILE A 364 9.14 17.68 14.99
C ILE A 364 9.00 17.01 13.61
N LYS A 365 9.01 15.69 13.56
CA LYS A 365 8.81 14.92 12.32
C LYS A 365 7.32 14.81 12.05
N LEU A 366 6.90 15.21 10.85
CA LEU A 366 5.49 15.22 10.44
C LEU A 366 4.83 13.83 10.55
N SER A 367 5.58 12.77 10.24
CA SER A 367 5.14 11.37 10.36
C SER A 367 4.70 10.97 11.77
N TYR A 368 5.13 11.70 12.80
CA TYR A 368 4.78 11.44 14.20
C TYR A 368 4.07 12.61 14.87
N ARG A 369 3.96 13.78 14.22
CA ARG A 369 3.33 14.98 14.81
C ARG A 369 1.88 14.71 15.19
N PHE A 370 1.10 14.18 14.26
CA PHE A 370 -0.29 13.84 14.48
C PHE A 370 -0.45 12.33 14.57
N GLY A 371 -0.73 11.84 15.78
CA GLY A 371 -0.83 10.43 16.10
C GLY A 371 -2.15 9.79 15.64
N ASP A 372 -2.47 8.65 16.22
CA ASP A 372 -3.64 7.84 15.88
C ASP A 372 -4.78 7.98 16.90
N ARG A 373 -4.58 8.71 18.01
CA ARG A 373 -5.60 8.83 19.07
C ARG A 373 -6.63 9.88 18.70
N ARG A 374 -7.90 9.52 18.89
CA ARG A 374 -9.05 10.43 18.79
C ARG A 374 -8.92 11.61 19.76
N THR A 375 -9.24 12.80 19.27
CA THR A 375 -9.47 13.98 20.11
C THR A 375 -10.83 14.59 19.81
N ASN A 376 -11.32 15.40 20.73
CA ASN A 376 -12.58 16.15 20.61
C ASN A 376 -12.35 17.59 20.10
N VAL A 377 -11.17 17.87 19.54
CA VAL A 377 -10.79 19.21 19.06
C VAL A 377 -10.18 19.08 17.67
N THR A 378 -10.77 19.80 16.71
CA THR A 378 -10.20 19.99 15.37
C THR A 378 -8.96 20.86 15.47
N LYS A 379 -7.89 20.43 14.82
CA LYS A 379 -6.64 21.17 14.62
C LYS A 379 -6.44 21.39 13.14
N CYS A 380 -5.81 22.48 12.75
CA CYS A 380 -5.59 22.80 11.35
C CYS A 380 -4.35 23.67 11.19
N GLY A 381 -3.90 23.78 9.96
CA GLY A 381 -2.76 24.59 9.62
C GLY A 381 -2.34 24.38 8.17
N GLU A 382 -1.11 24.77 7.91
CA GLU A 382 -0.51 24.76 6.59
C GLU A 382 0.65 23.79 6.54
N LEU A 383 0.82 23.14 5.40
CA LEU A 383 1.99 22.36 5.07
C LEU A 383 2.62 22.97 3.82
N THR A 384 3.93 23.16 3.86
CA THR A 384 4.72 23.40 2.65
C THR A 384 5.44 22.12 2.25
N PHE A 385 5.55 21.86 0.96
CA PHE A 385 6.28 20.71 0.44
C PHE A 385 7.31 21.17 -0.59
N ASP A 386 8.44 20.48 -0.63
CA ASP A 386 9.48 20.73 -1.62
C ASP A 386 9.25 19.96 -2.93
N ILE A 387 10.18 20.10 -3.87
CA ILE A 387 10.20 19.42 -5.17
C ILE A 387 10.06 17.89 -5.02
N SER A 388 10.71 17.31 -4.00
CA SER A 388 10.63 15.87 -3.69
C SER A 388 9.27 15.45 -3.14
N GLY A 389 8.42 16.39 -2.75
CA GLY A 389 7.13 16.15 -2.09
C GLY A 389 7.24 16.03 -0.57
N THR A 390 8.42 16.28 0.01
CA THR A 390 8.63 16.23 1.46
C THR A 390 7.92 17.40 2.11
N ALA A 391 6.87 17.10 2.90
CA ALA A 391 6.02 18.10 3.53
C ALA A 391 6.47 18.45 4.96
N THR A 392 6.35 19.72 5.33
CA THR A 392 6.65 20.26 6.66
C THR A 392 5.57 21.26 7.09
N ILE A 393 5.34 21.39 8.40
CA ILE A 393 4.37 22.34 8.95
C ILE A 393 4.89 23.77 8.78
N LEU A 394 4.03 24.61 8.22
CA LEU A 394 4.26 26.04 8.09
C LEU A 394 3.45 26.76 9.17
N GLY A 395 4.13 27.56 9.99
CA GLY A 395 3.47 28.37 11.02
C GLY A 395 2.97 27.57 12.24
N GLU A 396 2.02 28.17 12.95
CA GLU A 396 1.42 27.57 14.15
C GLU A 396 0.23 26.67 13.80
N VAL A 397 0.04 25.62 14.58
CA VAL A 397 -1.14 24.75 14.49
C VAL A 397 -2.27 25.40 15.28
N ILE A 398 -3.35 25.78 14.58
CA ILE A 398 -4.56 26.31 15.20
C ILE A 398 -5.36 25.13 15.77
N ALA A 399 -5.91 25.29 16.97
CA ALA A 399 -6.73 24.28 17.63
C ALA A 399 -8.04 24.90 18.12
N GLY A 400 -9.16 24.24 17.82
CA GLY A 400 -10.50 24.76 18.08
C GLY A 400 -11.35 24.65 16.82
N ASN A 401 -12.56 24.11 16.91
CA ASN A 401 -13.37 23.83 15.71
C ASN A 401 -13.80 25.12 14.98
N GLU A 402 -14.21 26.14 15.72
CA GLU A 402 -14.58 27.45 15.17
C GLU A 402 -13.35 28.21 14.67
N ASP A 403 -12.28 28.26 15.47
CA ASP A 403 -11.02 28.91 15.11
C ASP A 403 -10.41 28.31 13.84
N CYS A 404 -10.43 26.98 13.72
CA CYS A 404 -9.98 26.31 12.51
C CYS A 404 -10.84 26.59 11.30
N SER A 405 -12.17 26.61 11.47
CA SER A 405 -13.06 26.94 10.37
C SER A 405 -12.80 28.37 9.87
N ALA A 406 -12.66 29.33 10.79
CA ALA A 406 -12.36 30.72 10.45
C ALA A 406 -10.99 30.88 9.76
N TYR A 407 -9.97 30.16 10.27
CA TYR A 407 -8.63 30.17 9.70
C TYR A 407 -8.61 29.62 8.27
N LEU A 408 -9.21 28.44 8.06
CA LEU A 408 -9.25 27.78 6.75
C LEU A 408 -10.06 28.58 5.73
N VAL A 409 -11.20 29.16 6.11
CA VAL A 409 -12.00 30.03 5.23
C VAL A 409 -11.15 31.18 4.71
N LYS A 410 -10.31 31.78 5.55
CA LYS A 410 -9.45 32.89 5.14
C LYS A 410 -8.49 32.50 4.03
N LEU A 411 -7.93 31.30 4.09
CA LEU A 411 -6.89 30.81 3.18
C LEU A 411 -7.48 30.24 1.88
N LEU A 412 -8.57 29.48 1.98
CA LEU A 412 -9.11 28.71 0.86
C LEU A 412 -9.86 29.56 -0.19
N GLN A 413 -10.24 30.79 0.16
CA GLN A 413 -10.94 31.72 -0.73
C GLN A 413 -10.01 32.45 -1.73
N GLU A 414 -8.69 32.29 -1.61
CA GLU A 414 -7.73 32.99 -2.48
C GLU A 414 -7.59 32.34 -3.87
N GLU A 415 -7.81 31.03 -3.96
CA GLU A 415 -7.70 30.26 -5.20
C GLU A 415 -9.04 30.18 -5.96
N LYS A 416 -9.05 29.59 -7.17
CA LYS A 416 -10.29 29.48 -7.96
C LYS A 416 -11.26 28.44 -7.41
N GLN A 417 -10.74 27.40 -6.76
CA GLN A 417 -11.54 26.33 -6.18
C GLN A 417 -10.81 25.60 -5.05
N THR A 418 -11.57 24.86 -4.25
CA THR A 418 -11.03 24.02 -3.18
C THR A 418 -11.32 22.55 -3.47
N LEU A 419 -10.29 21.71 -3.33
CA LEU A 419 -10.41 20.27 -3.21
C LEU A 419 -10.26 19.86 -1.74
N LEU A 420 -11.33 19.33 -1.16
CA LEU A 420 -11.32 18.65 0.12
C LEU A 420 -11.04 17.16 -0.09
N PHE A 421 -9.85 16.71 0.29
CA PHE A 421 -9.46 15.32 0.24
C PHE A 421 -9.67 14.64 1.60
N VAL A 422 -10.36 13.50 1.61
CA VAL A 422 -10.62 12.66 2.80
C VAL A 422 -10.02 11.27 2.58
N HIS A 423 -9.01 10.92 3.39
CA HIS A 423 -8.31 9.65 3.26
C HIS A 423 -9.12 8.45 3.80
N GLY A 424 -8.72 7.23 3.40
CA GLY A 424 -9.30 5.96 3.82
C GLY A 424 -8.75 5.34 5.11
N PHE A 425 -9.12 4.08 5.36
CA PHE A 425 -8.60 3.22 6.44
C PHE A 425 -7.06 3.08 6.39
N ASN A 426 -6.42 2.77 7.52
CA ASN A 426 -5.01 2.38 7.58
C ASN A 426 -3.99 3.47 7.19
N ASN A 427 -4.35 4.74 7.32
CA ASN A 427 -3.46 5.85 6.95
C ASN A 427 -2.91 6.55 8.20
N ARG A 428 -1.60 6.81 8.23
CA ARG A 428 -0.99 7.83 9.11
C ARG A 428 -1.29 9.22 8.56
N PHE A 429 -1.02 10.26 9.35
CA PHE A 429 -1.11 11.64 8.87
C PHE A 429 -0.15 11.89 7.69
N SER A 430 1.06 11.31 7.70
CA SER A 430 2.01 11.40 6.59
C SER A 430 1.48 10.75 5.31
N ASP A 431 0.86 9.56 5.42
CA ASP A 431 0.33 8.83 4.25
C ASP A 431 -0.82 9.60 3.57
N ALA A 432 -1.63 10.31 4.36
CA ALA A 432 -2.64 11.21 3.85
C ALA A 432 -2.02 12.48 3.24
N THR A 433 -0.93 12.98 3.83
CA THR A 433 -0.20 14.17 3.36
C THR A 433 0.43 13.94 1.99
N GLU A 434 1.09 12.80 1.79
CA GLU A 434 1.69 12.41 0.51
C GLU A 434 0.65 12.41 -0.62
N ARG A 435 -0.55 11.85 -0.36
CA ARG A 435 -1.67 11.88 -1.30
C ARG A 435 -2.18 13.30 -1.56
N ALA A 436 -2.28 14.13 -0.54
CA ALA A 436 -2.69 15.52 -0.70
C ALA A 436 -1.68 16.34 -1.53
N VAL A 437 -0.38 16.11 -1.35
CA VAL A 437 0.68 16.72 -2.18
C VAL A 437 0.55 16.27 -3.63
N MET A 438 0.35 14.97 -3.86
CA MET A 438 0.13 14.41 -5.19
C MET A 438 -1.09 15.03 -5.87
N LEU A 439 -2.21 15.20 -5.17
CA LEU A 439 -3.40 15.88 -5.69
C LEU A 439 -3.14 17.36 -5.96
N LYS A 440 -2.36 18.05 -5.12
CA LYS A 440 -1.98 19.45 -5.37
C LYS A 440 -1.15 19.59 -6.65
N LYS A 441 -0.23 18.65 -6.89
CA LYS A 441 0.54 18.58 -8.15
C LYS A 441 -0.36 18.28 -9.35
N LEU A 442 -1.39 17.44 -9.19
CA LEU A 442 -2.35 17.11 -10.25
C LEU A 442 -3.24 18.30 -10.65
N PHE A 443 -3.79 19.03 -9.68
CA PHE A 443 -4.74 20.12 -9.95
C PHE A 443 -4.10 21.51 -10.10
N GLY A 444 -2.80 21.62 -9.80
CA GLY A 444 -2.01 22.82 -10.03
C GLY A 444 -2.28 23.96 -9.03
N PRO A 445 -1.76 25.17 -9.33
CA PRO A 445 -1.79 26.30 -8.40
C PRO A 445 -3.22 26.78 -8.11
N GLU A 446 -4.11 26.80 -9.11
CA GLU A 446 -5.48 27.36 -9.01
C GLU A 446 -6.45 26.58 -8.10
N THR A 447 -6.02 25.44 -7.55
CA THR A 447 -6.81 24.60 -6.65
C THR A 447 -6.18 24.55 -5.27
N SER A 448 -6.84 25.07 -4.25
CA SER A 448 -6.45 24.83 -2.86
C SER A 448 -6.76 23.38 -2.48
N VAL A 449 -5.78 22.65 -1.95
CA VAL A 449 -6.00 21.28 -1.43
C VAL A 449 -6.08 21.33 0.09
N LEU A 450 -7.26 21.01 0.62
CA LEU A 450 -7.50 20.80 2.05
C LEU A 450 -7.56 19.29 2.33
N MET A 451 -6.61 18.78 3.11
CA MET A 451 -6.63 17.41 3.60
C MET A 451 -7.40 17.33 4.92
N TRP A 452 -8.47 16.53 4.97
CA TRP A 452 -9.08 16.11 6.23
C TRP A 452 -8.49 14.78 6.71
N SER A 453 -7.84 14.81 7.87
CA SER A 453 -7.24 13.62 8.48
C SER A 453 -7.92 13.22 9.79
N TRP A 454 -8.74 12.18 9.71
CA TRP A 454 -9.36 11.53 10.87
C TRP A 454 -8.43 10.44 11.46
N PRO A 455 -8.57 10.06 12.74
CA PRO A 455 -7.66 9.16 13.45
C PRO A 455 -7.83 7.70 13.01
N ALA A 456 -7.31 7.40 11.82
CA ALA A 456 -7.05 6.05 11.33
C ALA A 456 -5.70 5.53 11.88
N ARG A 457 -5.67 4.25 12.24
CA ARG A 457 -4.49 3.53 12.72
C ARG A 457 -3.85 2.78 11.58
N ARG A 458 -2.55 3.01 11.37
CA ARG A 458 -1.77 2.14 10.51
C ARG A 458 -1.47 0.83 11.25
N ASP A 459 -1.84 -0.30 10.66
CA ASP A 459 -1.59 -1.65 11.16
C ASP A 459 -1.38 -2.61 9.98
N ALA A 460 -0.34 -3.44 10.09
CA ALA A 460 0.11 -4.35 9.04
C ALA A 460 -0.91 -5.46 8.71
N LEU A 461 -1.81 -5.79 9.65
CA LEU A 461 -2.73 -6.93 9.54
C LEU A 461 -4.22 -6.56 9.49
N GLY A 462 -4.56 -5.27 9.48
CA GLY A 462 -5.97 -4.83 9.44
C GLY A 462 -6.76 -5.08 10.72
N SER A 463 -6.11 -5.48 11.82
CA SER A 463 -6.78 -5.78 13.10
C SER A 463 -7.44 -4.56 13.77
N ASN A 464 -7.03 -3.35 13.35
CA ASN A 464 -7.64 -2.08 13.75
C ASN A 464 -8.83 -1.64 12.89
N TYR A 465 -9.32 -2.45 11.93
CA TYR A 465 -10.48 -2.09 11.10
C TYR A 465 -11.67 -1.62 11.94
N ARG A 466 -11.97 -2.31 13.05
CA ARG A 466 -13.03 -1.91 13.98
C ARG A 466 -12.77 -0.55 14.64
N TYR A 467 -11.52 -0.30 15.08
CA TYR A 467 -11.16 0.99 15.66
C TYR A 467 -11.32 2.10 14.63
N ASP A 468 -10.81 1.89 13.41
CA ASP A 468 -10.89 2.89 12.35
C ASP A 468 -12.34 3.16 11.95
N LYS A 469 -13.18 2.12 11.86
CA LYS A 469 -14.62 2.25 11.59
C LYS A 469 -15.30 3.08 12.67
N GLU A 470 -15.06 2.77 13.94
CA GLU A 470 -15.57 3.54 15.08
C GLU A 470 -15.00 4.98 15.12
N SER A 471 -13.78 5.21 14.64
CA SER A 471 -13.19 6.55 14.51
C SER A 471 -13.89 7.32 13.40
N ALA A 472 -14.10 6.68 12.25
CA ALA A 472 -14.72 7.24 11.06
C ALA A 472 -16.20 7.57 11.26
N SER A 473 -16.93 6.88 12.15
CA SER A 473 -18.34 7.18 12.45
C SER A 473 -18.56 7.84 13.83
N GLY A 474 -17.49 8.19 14.52
CA GLY A 474 -17.54 8.73 15.90
C GLY A 474 -17.41 10.24 15.97
N VAL A 475 -16.74 10.72 17.03
CA VAL A 475 -16.52 12.15 17.29
C VAL A 475 -15.84 12.85 16.10
N ALA A 476 -14.93 12.19 15.39
CA ALA A 476 -14.27 12.76 14.23
C ALA A 476 -15.27 13.13 13.12
N GLN A 477 -16.33 12.33 12.91
CA GLN A 477 -17.35 12.58 11.89
C GLN A 477 -18.22 13.78 12.25
N ILE A 478 -18.53 13.93 13.54
CA ILE A 478 -19.27 15.09 14.07
C ILE A 478 -18.47 16.38 13.83
N LEU A 479 -17.18 16.37 14.20
CA LEU A 479 -16.29 17.52 13.99
C LEU A 479 -16.08 17.81 12.50
N PHE A 480 -16.01 16.77 11.67
CA PHE A 480 -15.93 16.92 10.22
C PHE A 480 -17.18 17.59 9.66
N ARG A 481 -18.37 17.13 10.05
CA ARG A 481 -19.64 17.75 9.68
C ARG A 481 -19.68 19.22 10.07
N ASP A 482 -19.29 19.55 11.30
CA ASP A 482 -19.35 20.93 11.79
C ASP A 482 -18.34 21.81 11.01
N THR A 483 -17.16 21.29 10.70
CA THR A 483 -16.19 21.96 9.82
C THR A 483 -16.78 22.18 8.43
N LEU A 484 -17.31 21.13 7.79
CA LEU A 484 -17.99 21.17 6.49
C LEU A 484 -19.08 22.25 6.45
N GLN A 485 -19.95 22.28 7.46
CA GLN A 485 -21.03 23.26 7.57
C GLN A 485 -20.49 24.69 7.66
N ASN A 486 -19.51 24.91 8.53
CA ASN A 486 -18.96 26.24 8.78
C ASN A 486 -18.23 26.81 7.57
N PHE A 487 -17.30 26.05 6.97
CA PHE A 487 -16.51 26.59 5.86
C PHE A 487 -17.36 26.76 4.60
N SER A 488 -18.25 25.82 4.27
CA SER A 488 -19.06 25.92 3.05
C SER A 488 -20.14 27.02 3.15
N ALA A 489 -20.62 27.35 4.36
CA ALA A 489 -21.46 28.52 4.55
C ALA A 489 -20.70 29.85 4.36
N SER A 490 -19.41 29.86 4.70
CA SER A 490 -18.58 31.07 4.70
C SER A 490 -17.91 31.35 3.35
N LEU A 491 -17.58 30.31 2.58
CA LEU A 491 -16.99 30.40 1.24
C LEU A 491 -18.04 30.65 0.14
N ASN A 492 -19.18 31.27 0.45
CA ASN A 492 -20.35 31.41 -0.41
C ASN A 492 -20.02 31.70 -1.91
N GLY A 493 -20.29 30.73 -2.79
CA GLY A 493 -20.04 30.80 -4.24
C GLY A 493 -18.67 30.27 -4.71
N HIS A 494 -17.74 29.99 -3.79
CA HIS A 494 -16.48 29.32 -4.08
C HIS A 494 -16.69 27.83 -4.37
N PRO A 495 -16.22 27.30 -5.52
CA PRO A 495 -16.37 25.89 -5.85
C PRO A 495 -15.63 24.99 -4.86
N ILE A 496 -16.37 24.13 -4.16
CA ILE A 496 -15.81 23.12 -3.25
C ILE A 496 -16.06 21.73 -3.84
N ASN A 497 -14.99 20.98 -4.05
CA ASN A 497 -15.00 19.60 -4.51
C ASN A 497 -14.60 18.68 -3.36
N ILE A 498 -15.32 17.58 -3.15
CA ILE A 498 -14.97 16.56 -2.16
C ILE A 498 -14.49 15.30 -2.88
N LEU A 499 -13.29 14.83 -2.54
CA LEU A 499 -12.77 13.54 -2.96
C LEU A 499 -12.56 12.66 -1.72
N ALA A 500 -13.42 11.66 -1.55
CA ALA A 500 -13.39 10.76 -0.40
C ALA A 500 -13.02 9.34 -0.83
N HIS A 501 -11.95 8.79 -0.25
CA HIS A 501 -11.42 7.47 -0.61
C HIS A 501 -11.78 6.40 0.43
N SER A 502 -12.19 5.22 -0.01
CA SER A 502 -12.37 4.05 0.85
C SER A 502 -13.29 4.35 2.05
N MET A 503 -12.88 4.03 3.28
CA MET A 503 -13.66 4.34 4.49
C MET A 503 -13.77 5.85 4.78
N GLY A 504 -12.99 6.69 4.10
CA GLY A 504 -13.21 8.13 4.03
C GLY A 504 -14.54 8.47 3.35
N GLY A 505 -15.02 7.63 2.42
CA GLY A 505 -16.36 7.73 1.84
C GLY A 505 -17.45 7.55 2.89
N TRP A 506 -17.33 6.53 3.76
CA TRP A 506 -18.23 6.32 4.90
C TRP A 506 -18.22 7.50 5.86
N HIS A 507 -17.02 7.99 6.19
CA HIS A 507 -16.83 9.18 7.01
C HIS A 507 -17.56 10.40 6.43
N THR A 508 -17.36 10.66 5.13
CA THR A 508 -17.99 11.76 4.41
C THR A 508 -19.49 11.61 4.30
N MET A 509 -19.99 10.43 3.93
CA MET A 509 -21.42 10.17 3.78
C MET A 509 -22.18 10.47 5.07
N GLY A 510 -21.75 9.93 6.21
CA GLY A 510 -22.44 10.17 7.48
C GLY A 510 -22.36 11.63 7.94
N ALA A 511 -21.26 12.33 7.65
CA ALA A 511 -21.15 13.77 7.93
C ALA A 511 -22.15 14.57 7.08
N LEU A 512 -22.17 14.34 5.76
CA LEU A 512 -23.07 15.00 4.81
C LEU A 512 -24.55 14.69 5.11
N GLN A 513 -24.89 13.48 5.52
CA GLN A 513 -26.23 13.13 5.99
C GLN A 513 -26.64 13.92 7.25
N GLY A 514 -25.71 14.46 8.03
CA GLY A 514 -26.00 15.37 9.14
C GLY A 514 -26.22 16.82 8.74
N ILE A 515 -25.90 17.22 7.50
CA ILE A 515 -26.01 18.60 7.03
C ILE A 515 -27.43 18.90 6.52
N PRO A 516 -28.10 19.97 6.99
CA PRO A 516 -29.36 20.42 6.44
C PRO A 516 -29.21 20.87 4.98
N HIS A 517 -30.18 20.50 4.14
CA HIS A 517 -30.24 20.99 2.76
C HIS A 517 -30.67 22.46 2.73
N LEU A 518 -29.93 23.30 2.03
CA LEU A 518 -30.31 24.69 1.74
C LEU A 518 -31.22 24.67 0.50
N ALA A 519 -32.37 25.35 0.56
CA ALA A 519 -33.47 25.14 -0.37
C ALA A 519 -33.20 25.46 -1.86
N ASN A 520 -32.14 26.21 -2.20
CA ASN A 520 -32.04 26.82 -3.53
C ASN A 520 -30.76 26.53 -4.35
N GLU A 521 -29.69 25.96 -3.78
CA GLU A 521 -28.45 25.64 -4.55
C GLU A 521 -27.71 24.45 -3.90
N PRO A 522 -27.09 23.54 -4.67
CA PRO A 522 -26.18 22.54 -4.13
C PRO A 522 -25.00 23.23 -3.43
N ARG A 523 -24.57 22.66 -2.30
CA ARG A 523 -23.51 23.22 -1.45
C ARG A 523 -22.11 22.94 -2.00
N PHE A 524 -21.97 21.86 -2.74
CA PHE A 524 -20.69 21.39 -3.29
C PHE A 524 -20.76 21.31 -4.80
N LYS A 525 -19.62 21.52 -5.46
CA LYS A 525 -19.51 21.39 -6.91
C LYS A 525 -19.53 19.91 -7.30
N ASN A 526 -18.57 19.16 -6.76
CA ASN A 526 -18.46 17.72 -6.97
C ASN A 526 -18.36 16.99 -5.62
N ILE A 527 -19.03 15.84 -5.51
CA ILE A 527 -18.75 14.81 -4.50
C ILE A 527 -18.30 13.55 -5.26
N VAL A 528 -17.05 13.16 -5.03
CA VAL A 528 -16.43 11.98 -5.65
C VAL A 528 -16.18 10.94 -4.56
N MET A 529 -16.87 9.80 -4.69
CA MET A 529 -16.71 8.63 -3.85
C MET A 529 -15.78 7.66 -4.58
N ALA A 530 -14.53 7.59 -4.14
CA ALA A 530 -13.46 6.83 -4.77
C ALA A 530 -13.25 5.50 -4.03
N ALA A 531 -13.59 4.39 -4.67
CA ALA A 531 -13.53 3.04 -4.07
C ALA A 531 -14.16 2.96 -2.66
N PRO A 532 -15.39 3.47 -2.43
CA PRO A 532 -15.92 3.67 -1.08
C PRO A 532 -16.18 2.34 -0.35
N ASP A 533 -15.68 2.24 0.89
CA ASP A 533 -16.01 1.16 1.83
C ASP A 533 -17.29 1.50 2.60
N ILE A 534 -18.41 1.44 1.89
CA ILE A 534 -19.77 1.72 2.39
C ILE A 534 -20.65 0.51 2.04
N PRO A 535 -21.45 -0.05 2.97
CA PRO A 535 -22.50 -1.02 2.61
C PRO A 535 -23.39 -0.49 1.48
N SER A 536 -23.61 -1.29 0.45
CA SER A 536 -24.29 -0.86 -0.78
C SER A 536 -25.71 -0.32 -0.52
N ASP A 537 -26.45 -0.98 0.37
CA ASP A 537 -27.79 -0.60 0.79
C ASP A 537 -27.80 0.76 1.52
N GLU A 538 -26.82 1.02 2.38
CA GLU A 538 -26.68 2.30 3.05
C GLU A 538 -26.29 3.42 2.09
N PHE A 539 -25.44 3.14 1.09
CA PHE A 539 -25.10 4.09 0.05
C PHE A 539 -26.32 4.43 -0.82
N GLU A 540 -27.05 3.41 -1.28
CA GLU A 540 -28.30 3.56 -2.04
C GLU A 540 -29.33 4.40 -1.28
N PHE A 541 -29.51 4.11 0.02
CA PHE A 541 -30.39 4.90 0.88
C PHE A 541 -29.94 6.37 1.00
N ALA A 542 -28.64 6.64 0.94
CA ALA A 542 -28.07 7.98 1.02
C ALA A 542 -28.11 8.77 -0.31
N LEU A 543 -28.28 8.10 -1.46
CA LEU A 543 -28.12 8.70 -2.79
C LEU A 543 -28.97 9.96 -3.01
N GLU A 544 -30.25 9.92 -2.66
CA GLU A 544 -31.15 11.07 -2.85
C GLU A 544 -30.67 12.31 -2.09
N LYS A 545 -30.13 12.11 -0.89
CA LYS A 545 -29.63 13.20 -0.06
C LYS A 545 -28.28 13.72 -0.56
N LEU A 546 -27.37 12.82 -0.92
CA LEU A 546 -26.05 13.18 -1.43
C LEU A 546 -26.16 13.94 -2.77
N SER A 547 -27.00 13.48 -3.69
CA SER A 547 -27.20 14.12 -5.01
C SER A 547 -27.85 15.49 -4.93
N LYS A 548 -28.55 15.82 -3.83
CA LYS A 548 -29.06 17.17 -3.55
C LYS A 548 -28.00 18.10 -2.95
N GLN A 549 -26.89 17.57 -2.44
CA GLN A 549 -25.83 18.38 -1.84
C GLN A 549 -24.76 18.83 -2.81
N ALA A 550 -24.65 18.19 -3.98
CA ALA A 550 -23.69 18.55 -5.02
C ALA A 550 -24.32 18.71 -6.39
N GLU A 551 -23.70 19.50 -7.26
CA GLU A 551 -24.06 19.52 -8.68
C GLU A 551 -23.77 18.17 -9.35
N ARG A 552 -22.73 17.46 -8.86
CA ARG A 552 -22.33 16.15 -9.35
C ARG A 552 -21.97 15.19 -8.23
N LEU A 553 -22.52 13.98 -8.30
CA LEU A 553 -22.13 12.85 -7.48
C LEU A 553 -21.51 11.77 -8.39
N THR A 554 -20.26 11.41 -8.15
CA THR A 554 -19.53 10.41 -8.95
C THR A 554 -19.06 9.27 -8.04
N LEU A 555 -19.24 8.03 -8.50
CA LEU A 555 -18.78 6.82 -7.85
C LEU A 555 -17.73 6.14 -8.74
N TYR A 556 -16.52 5.96 -8.22
CA TYR A 556 -15.52 5.06 -8.84
C TYR A 556 -15.56 3.72 -8.12
N ALA A 557 -15.84 2.66 -8.88
CA ALA A 557 -15.97 1.30 -8.38
C ALA A 557 -15.09 0.36 -9.21
N CYS A 558 -14.57 -0.70 -8.60
CA CYS A 558 -13.74 -1.71 -9.27
C CYS A 558 -14.19 -3.10 -8.84
N LYS A 559 -14.33 -4.03 -9.81
CA LYS A 559 -14.79 -5.41 -9.53
C LYS A 559 -13.80 -6.20 -8.68
N SER A 560 -12.49 -5.94 -8.83
CA SER A 560 -11.43 -6.74 -8.20
C SER A 560 -10.83 -6.05 -6.96
N ASP A 561 -11.54 -5.12 -6.34
CA ASP A 561 -11.05 -4.39 -5.16
C ASP A 561 -10.96 -5.32 -3.93
N TRP A 562 -9.77 -5.92 -3.73
CA TRP A 562 -9.49 -6.85 -2.64
C TRP A 562 -9.69 -6.26 -1.23
N ALA A 563 -9.54 -4.95 -1.05
CA ALA A 563 -9.80 -4.32 0.24
C ALA A 563 -11.30 -4.26 0.53
N LEU A 564 -12.12 -4.12 -0.52
CA LEU A 564 -13.57 -4.28 -0.42
C LEU A 564 -13.95 -5.75 -0.24
N GLU A 565 -13.31 -6.71 -0.92
CA GLU A 565 -13.55 -8.14 -0.67
C GLU A 565 -13.25 -8.55 0.78
N ILE A 566 -12.12 -8.08 1.34
CA ILE A 566 -11.78 -8.29 2.76
C ILE A 566 -12.82 -7.63 3.68
N SER A 567 -13.28 -6.42 3.32
CA SER A 567 -14.33 -5.71 4.03
C SER A 567 -15.70 -6.43 3.95
N GLU A 568 -16.04 -7.03 2.82
CA GLU A 568 -17.24 -7.85 2.58
C GLU A 568 -17.19 -9.13 3.42
N VAL A 569 -16.05 -9.83 3.44
CA VAL A 569 -15.85 -11.04 4.27
C VAL A 569 -15.99 -10.71 5.77
N TRP A 570 -15.44 -9.58 6.23
CA TRP A 570 -15.51 -9.21 7.64
C TRP A 570 -16.88 -8.69 8.09
N ASN A 571 -17.65 -8.07 7.20
CA ASN A 571 -18.91 -7.39 7.55
C ASN A 571 -20.17 -8.05 6.95
N GLN A 572 -20.03 -9.05 6.07
CA GLN A 572 -21.10 -9.81 5.41
C GLN A 572 -22.10 -8.96 4.58
N HIS A 573 -21.65 -7.85 3.98
CA HIS A 573 -22.47 -6.96 3.15
C HIS A 573 -21.70 -6.49 1.92
N ASP A 574 -22.35 -6.45 0.75
CA ASP A 574 -21.81 -5.92 -0.51
C ASP A 574 -21.38 -4.45 -0.34
N ARG A 575 -20.29 -4.03 -1.02
CA ARG A 575 -19.80 -2.64 -0.92
C ARG A 575 -20.12 -1.79 -2.13
N ALA A 576 -20.38 -0.51 -1.86
CA ALA A 576 -20.69 0.48 -2.89
C ALA A 576 -19.54 0.70 -3.89
N GLY A 577 -18.29 0.46 -3.47
CA GLY A 577 -17.13 0.49 -4.35
C GLY A 577 -16.94 -0.76 -5.21
N THR A 578 -17.78 -1.79 -5.07
CA THR A 578 -17.68 -3.04 -5.83
C THR A 578 -18.23 -2.85 -7.25
N GLY A 579 -17.36 -2.97 -8.25
CA GLY A 579 -17.66 -2.76 -9.66
C GLY A 579 -18.32 -3.97 -10.37
N GLY A 580 -18.32 -3.94 -11.70
CA GLY A 580 -18.88 -5.01 -12.53
C GLY A 580 -20.38 -5.23 -12.34
N ASN A 581 -20.81 -6.47 -12.07
CA ASN A 581 -22.24 -6.79 -11.93
C ASN A 581 -22.89 -6.08 -10.73
N ASN A 582 -22.09 -5.74 -9.71
CA ASN A 582 -22.57 -5.14 -8.46
C ASN A 582 -22.51 -3.60 -8.47
N ILE A 583 -22.05 -2.98 -9.58
CA ILE A 583 -21.94 -1.52 -9.63
C ILE A 583 -23.29 -0.84 -9.38
N ILE A 584 -23.32 0.09 -8.43
CA ILE A 584 -24.54 0.84 -8.10
C ILE A 584 -24.79 1.85 -9.21
N VAL A 585 -26.05 1.99 -9.63
CA VAL A 585 -26.52 3.00 -10.60
C VAL A 585 -27.76 3.69 -10.04
N GLY A 586 -27.97 4.97 -10.36
CA GLY A 586 -29.13 5.70 -9.87
C GLY A 586 -29.27 7.10 -10.45
N ASP A 587 -30.38 7.76 -10.12
CA ASP A 587 -30.64 9.12 -10.56
C ASP A 587 -29.55 10.08 -10.03
N LYS A 588 -29.00 10.90 -10.93
CA LYS A 588 -27.91 11.86 -10.67
C LYS A 588 -26.62 11.26 -10.08
N LEU A 589 -26.40 9.95 -10.27
CA LEU A 589 -25.15 9.26 -9.93
C LEU A 589 -24.36 8.94 -11.21
N GLU A 590 -23.13 9.43 -11.30
CA GLU A 590 -22.18 9.03 -12.35
C GLU A 590 -21.32 7.86 -11.84
N SER A 591 -21.70 6.63 -12.17
CA SER A 591 -20.94 5.43 -11.78
C SER A 591 -19.91 5.05 -12.83
N ILE A 592 -18.64 5.01 -12.44
CA ILE A 592 -17.49 4.67 -13.28
C ILE A 592 -16.98 3.29 -12.83
N ASP A 593 -17.16 2.28 -13.68
CA ASP A 593 -16.63 0.93 -13.48
C ASP A 593 -15.20 0.88 -14.03
N VAL A 594 -14.23 0.82 -13.13
CA VAL A 594 -12.82 0.73 -13.48
C VAL A 594 -12.46 -0.75 -13.66
N ASP A 595 -12.08 -1.13 -14.88
CA ASP A 595 -11.75 -2.52 -15.23
C ASP A 595 -10.41 -2.93 -14.58
N SER A 596 -10.38 -4.11 -13.95
CA SER A 596 -9.20 -4.66 -13.29
C SER A 596 -8.06 -5.03 -14.25
N ARG A 597 -8.32 -5.06 -15.55
CA ARG A 597 -7.29 -5.23 -16.60
C ARG A 597 -6.44 -3.98 -16.86
N LEU A 598 -6.85 -2.82 -16.35
CA LEU A 598 -6.16 -1.54 -16.56
C LEU A 598 -5.27 -1.15 -15.37
N LEU A 599 -5.17 -1.97 -14.32
CA LEU A 599 -4.76 -1.50 -12.99
C LEU A 599 -3.81 -2.46 -12.24
N SER A 600 -2.65 -1.97 -11.83
CA SER A 600 -1.73 -2.59 -10.86
C SER A 600 -2.11 -2.38 -9.39
N SER A 601 -3.27 -1.80 -9.08
CA SER A 601 -3.61 -1.42 -7.70
C SER A 601 -5.10 -1.51 -7.39
N ASN A 602 -5.60 -2.70 -7.04
CA ASN A 602 -7.05 -2.93 -6.89
C ASN A 602 -7.81 -2.05 -5.86
N HIS A 603 -7.16 -1.39 -4.89
CA HIS A 603 -7.84 -0.44 -3.95
C HIS A 603 -7.33 1.01 -4.00
N SER A 604 -6.05 1.21 -4.34
CA SER A 604 -5.45 2.54 -4.54
C SER A 604 -5.43 2.95 -6.03
N TYR A 605 -6.09 2.20 -6.92
CA TYR A 605 -6.20 2.49 -8.36
C TYR A 605 -6.59 3.93 -8.64
N VAL A 606 -7.43 4.50 -7.77
CA VAL A 606 -7.90 5.88 -7.88
C VAL A 606 -6.78 6.92 -7.79
N PHE A 607 -5.62 6.55 -7.23
CA PHE A 607 -4.44 7.41 -7.16
C PHE A 607 -3.27 6.88 -8.00
N ASP A 608 -3.14 5.56 -8.14
CA ASP A 608 -1.98 4.97 -8.81
C ASP A 608 -2.17 4.92 -10.34
N SER A 609 -3.42 4.74 -10.80
CA SER A 609 -3.74 4.72 -12.23
C SER A 609 -3.63 6.11 -12.84
N GLN A 610 -2.79 6.26 -13.86
CA GLN A 610 -2.72 7.49 -14.63
C GLN A 610 -4.06 7.83 -15.31
N ILE A 611 -4.75 6.85 -15.89
CA ILE A 611 -6.05 7.03 -16.53
C ILE A 611 -7.06 7.64 -15.56
N VAL A 612 -7.12 7.12 -14.33
CA VAL A 612 -8.06 7.63 -13.31
C VAL A 612 -7.66 9.03 -12.84
N ARG A 613 -6.36 9.33 -12.73
CA ARG A 613 -5.87 10.68 -12.38
C ARG A 613 -6.20 11.71 -13.46
N GLU A 614 -6.02 11.38 -14.72
CA GLU A 614 -6.40 12.24 -15.85
C GLU A 614 -7.91 12.49 -15.86
N ASP A 615 -8.68 11.45 -15.57
CA ASP A 615 -10.13 11.54 -15.45
C ASP A 615 -10.57 12.42 -14.27
N PHE A 616 -9.86 12.38 -13.13
CA PHE A 616 -10.04 13.34 -12.04
C PHE A 616 -9.74 14.78 -12.46
N ALA A 617 -8.69 15.01 -13.26
CA ALA A 617 -8.37 16.34 -13.78
C ALA A 617 -9.51 16.88 -14.67
N LEU A 618 -10.14 16.04 -15.48
CA LEU A 618 -11.32 16.42 -16.28
C LEU A 618 -12.57 16.64 -15.40
N LEU A 619 -12.82 15.74 -14.45
CA LEU A 619 -13.99 15.77 -13.58
C LEU A 619 -13.98 16.96 -12.62
N ILE A 620 -12.88 17.19 -11.91
CA ILE A 620 -12.76 18.22 -10.87
C ILE A 620 -12.12 19.49 -11.45
N GLY A 621 -11.04 19.36 -12.22
CA GLY A 621 -10.32 20.51 -12.78
C GLY A 621 -11.13 21.26 -13.85
N GLU A 622 -11.79 20.52 -14.75
CA GLU A 622 -12.60 21.10 -15.84
C GLU A 622 -14.12 20.98 -15.62
N ASN A 623 -14.57 20.36 -14.53
CA ASN A 623 -15.98 20.17 -14.20
C ASN A 623 -16.81 19.42 -15.27
N LYS A 624 -16.17 18.50 -16.02
CA LYS A 624 -16.83 17.71 -17.07
C LYS A 624 -17.65 16.56 -16.49
N SER A 625 -18.87 16.37 -16.99
CA SER A 625 -19.70 15.19 -16.72
C SER A 625 -19.10 13.92 -17.32
N ALA A 626 -19.52 12.74 -16.87
CA ALA A 626 -19.09 11.46 -17.45
C ALA A 626 -19.29 11.39 -18.97
N SER A 627 -20.37 11.97 -19.50
CA SER A 627 -20.65 12.03 -20.94
C SER A 627 -19.73 12.96 -21.75
N GLU A 628 -19.03 13.87 -21.09
CA GLU A 628 -18.08 14.80 -21.71
C GLU A 628 -16.62 14.34 -21.57
N ARG A 629 -16.41 13.25 -20.85
CA ARG A 629 -15.10 12.60 -20.65
C ARG A 629 -14.94 11.45 -21.65
N ALA A 630 -13.72 10.95 -21.79
CA ALA A 630 -13.40 9.85 -22.70
C ALA A 630 -13.86 8.48 -22.14
N LEU A 631 -15.17 8.34 -21.92
CA LEU A 631 -15.80 7.18 -21.28
C LEU A 631 -16.90 6.59 -22.17
N ILE A 632 -17.07 5.28 -22.09
CA ILE A 632 -18.10 4.53 -22.79
C ILE A 632 -19.29 4.29 -21.85
N ALA A 633 -20.47 4.76 -22.25
CA ALA A 633 -21.72 4.48 -21.54
C ALA A 633 -22.18 3.03 -21.75
N ILE A 634 -22.55 2.35 -20.67
CA ILE A 634 -23.12 1.01 -20.65
C ILE A 634 -24.45 1.04 -19.88
N SER A 635 -25.51 0.51 -20.48
CA SER A 635 -26.83 0.50 -19.85
C SER A 635 -26.97 -0.59 -18.78
N LYS A 636 -27.61 -0.25 -17.66
CA LYS A 636 -27.99 -1.14 -16.56
C LYS A 636 -29.36 -0.72 -16.02
N GLY A 637 -30.40 -1.45 -16.42
CA GLY A 637 -31.78 -1.06 -16.12
C GLY A 637 -32.16 0.24 -16.83
N ASP A 638 -32.77 1.18 -16.09
CA ASP A 638 -33.15 2.52 -16.59
C ASP A 638 -31.99 3.54 -16.56
N TYR A 639 -30.81 3.13 -16.06
CA TYR A 639 -29.65 4.00 -15.87
C TYR A 639 -28.45 3.55 -16.69
N ASN A 640 -27.45 4.42 -16.79
CA ASN A 640 -26.15 4.10 -17.39
C ASN A 640 -25.06 4.14 -16.33
N TYR A 641 -24.04 3.31 -16.53
CA TYR A 641 -22.73 3.45 -15.90
C TYR A 641 -21.67 3.58 -17.00
N TRP A 642 -20.44 3.92 -16.62
CA TRP A 642 -19.39 4.32 -17.55
C TRP A 642 -18.16 3.44 -17.39
N LYS A 643 -17.44 3.21 -18.49
CA LYS A 643 -16.16 2.50 -18.52
C LYS A 643 -15.11 3.29 -19.28
N TYR A 644 -13.85 3.05 -18.97
CA TYR A 644 -12.76 3.45 -19.87
C TYR A 644 -12.81 2.60 -21.15
N PRO A 645 -12.42 3.18 -22.30
CA PRO A 645 -12.49 2.53 -23.60
C PRO A 645 -11.58 1.31 -23.77
#